data_AF-A0A1Q7I6Z9-F1
#
_entry.id   AF-A0A1Q7I6Z9-F1
#
_cell.length_a   1.000
_cell.length_b   1.000
_cell.length_c   1.000
_cell.angle_alpha   90.00
_cell.angle_beta   90.00
_cell.angle_gamma   90.00
#
_symmetry.space_group_name_H-M   'P 1'
#
loop_
_entity.id
_entity.type
_entity.pdbx_description
1 polymer ?
#
loop_
_entity_poly.entity_id
_entity_poly.type
_entity_poly.pdbx_seq_one_letter_code
_entity_poly.pdbx_strand_id
1 'polypeptide(L)'
;MFIDNESEAPNPYAASAEQLLATVRQYMSESEVELVAQAIQLAEETSAGVSEHREASLQSLRQLSPLAHALAVATILAQMHIDAVGVAAGVVFEAVDADLLPVERVERTLGVPVGRIVGSMQRLNILERAKNVGAQLNAPNGGEGENSRDQKKRRIRETLRRQQAETVRKMFIGMAEDPRVVLLKLAYRLHAMRLITLKAIPATPLAQPSSSSSTDQHEKLEMALETREIYAPLAGRLGMSRVESELEDLAFEVLEPDKYAWVQSYVEMESKQWSSYVQRVCTILRNEMASIGLRAEVSGRVKHLYSFYKKLYRQGGEFRQLGDLQSALDISQIHDLIAFRILVESTPDCYIALGHVHSLWKPKEGRIKDFIANSKPNGYSALHTTVFCLDDQLVEIQIRTFAMHEMAEYGVAMHWHYKDVGDRASASAKELLSWLRQLADWQRDLRSANASDAEFVEAVKDDIFEEQIFVFTPKGEVKDLPVGSTPLDFAYRIHSKVGDRCAGARVITEITNGNSEGDRLVTRMVPLDYELKSGEIVDIVTSRTAHPTRDWLNFARTAAARSKIRRYLKTHERDINIQIGRERLDRELKAMGVARGVEALTEDAENWLSTEYRGKSFEDLLAAIGGDEIRLASNARAKRRKRKKNSCLSLQSRNRDLRLAYRSGVSADC
;
A
#
# COMPACT_ATOMS: atom_id res chain seq x y z
N MET A 1 21.52 53.57 -36.51
CA MET A 1 20.73 52.45 -35.96
C MET A 1 21.51 51.18 -36.21
N PHE A 2 22.28 50.75 -35.22
CA PHE A 2 22.51 49.32 -35.02
C PHE A 2 21.42 48.89 -34.04
N ILE A 3 20.79 47.76 -34.29
CA ILE A 3 19.94 47.08 -33.30
C ILE A 3 20.88 46.07 -32.67
N ASP A 4 21.14 46.21 -31.38
CA ASP A 4 21.93 45.24 -30.65
C ASP A 4 21.15 43.92 -30.61
N ASN A 5 21.77 42.84 -31.08
CA ASN A 5 21.29 41.50 -30.75
C ASN A 5 21.52 41.33 -29.25
N GLU A 6 20.45 41.37 -28.45
CA GLU A 6 20.49 40.86 -27.10
C GLU A 6 20.91 39.39 -27.17
N SER A 7 22.11 39.09 -26.68
CA SER A 7 22.60 37.72 -26.62
C SER A 7 21.80 36.99 -25.55
N GLU A 8 20.85 36.14 -25.95
CA GLU A 8 20.13 35.25 -25.04
C GLU A 8 21.14 34.55 -24.13
N ALA A 9 20.99 34.70 -22.82
CA ALA A 9 21.84 34.02 -21.86
C ALA A 9 21.65 32.51 -22.05
N PRO A 10 22.74 31.71 -22.11
CA PRO A 10 22.63 30.29 -22.41
C PRO A 10 21.75 29.59 -21.37
N ASN A 11 20.63 29.03 -21.82
CA ASN A 11 19.62 28.39 -20.97
C ASN A 11 20.32 27.36 -20.04
N PRO A 12 20.35 27.58 -18.71
CA PRO A 12 21.11 26.74 -17.78
C PRO A 12 20.53 25.32 -17.65
N TYR A 13 19.33 25.09 -18.18
CA TYR A 13 18.64 23.80 -18.16
C TYR A 13 18.80 23.01 -19.47
N ALA A 14 19.35 23.61 -20.52
CA ALA A 14 19.47 23.00 -21.86
C ALA A 14 20.16 21.63 -21.83
N ALA A 15 21.27 21.47 -21.11
CA ALA A 15 21.96 20.19 -20.98
C ALA A 15 21.10 19.10 -20.28
N SER A 16 20.21 19.48 -19.36
CA SER A 16 19.28 18.55 -18.70
C SER A 16 18.12 18.17 -19.64
N ALA A 17 17.62 19.13 -20.42
CA ALA A 17 16.62 18.88 -21.46
C ALA A 17 17.17 17.97 -22.58
N GLU A 18 18.41 18.21 -23.03
CA GLU A 18 19.11 17.35 -23.99
C GLU A 18 19.33 15.94 -23.43
N GLN A 19 19.75 15.79 -22.17
CA GLN A 19 19.89 14.48 -21.53
C GLN A 19 18.55 13.73 -21.46
N LEU A 20 17.47 14.42 -21.13
CA LEU A 20 16.12 13.85 -21.12
C LEU A 20 15.73 13.35 -22.52
N LEU A 21 15.82 14.21 -23.53
CA LEU A 21 15.49 13.86 -24.92
C LEU A 21 16.40 12.74 -25.47
N ALA A 22 17.69 12.73 -25.13
CA ALA A 22 18.62 11.67 -25.50
C ALA A 22 18.34 10.33 -24.80
N THR A 23 17.71 10.34 -23.62
CA THR A 23 17.21 9.14 -22.94
C THR A 23 15.93 8.63 -23.60
N VAL A 24 14.97 9.52 -23.85
CA VAL A 24 13.66 9.21 -24.43
C VAL A 24 13.78 8.65 -25.86
N ARG A 25 14.68 9.22 -26.69
CA ARG A 25 14.97 8.74 -28.06
C ARG A 25 15.53 7.31 -28.15
N GLN A 26 15.91 6.68 -27.04
CA GLN A 26 16.40 5.29 -27.04
C GLN A 26 15.29 4.26 -27.16
N TYR A 27 14.03 4.63 -26.87
CA TYR A 27 12.93 3.67 -26.79
C TYR A 27 11.56 4.18 -27.29
N MET A 28 11.34 5.50 -27.38
CA MET A 28 10.09 6.08 -27.89
C MET A 28 10.12 6.40 -29.40
N SER A 29 8.93 6.56 -30.00
CA SER A 29 8.76 7.03 -31.38
C SER A 29 9.01 8.55 -31.54
N GLU A 30 9.19 9.03 -32.78
CA GLU A 30 9.48 10.45 -33.05
C GLU A 30 8.35 11.38 -32.58
N SER A 31 7.08 11.02 -32.79
CA SER A 31 5.91 11.78 -32.31
C SER A 31 5.75 11.77 -30.78
N GLU A 32 6.28 10.76 -30.10
CA GLU A 32 6.36 10.73 -28.64
C GLU A 32 7.51 11.61 -28.10
N VAL A 33 8.66 11.63 -28.79
CA VAL A 33 9.76 12.56 -28.51
C VAL A 33 9.30 14.02 -28.71
N GLU A 34 8.50 14.29 -29.75
CA GLU A 34 7.88 15.61 -29.97
C GLU A 34 6.96 16.03 -28.81
N LEU A 35 6.12 15.13 -28.28
CA LEU A 35 5.26 15.44 -27.12
C LEU A 35 6.10 15.81 -25.88
N VAL A 36 7.22 15.12 -25.64
CA VAL A 36 8.13 15.45 -24.54
C VAL A 36 8.85 16.78 -24.80
N ALA A 37 9.26 17.07 -26.04
CA ALA A 37 9.87 18.36 -26.39
C ALA A 37 8.90 19.54 -26.21
N GLN A 38 7.62 19.38 -26.60
CA GLN A 38 6.56 20.37 -26.35
C GLN A 38 6.32 20.58 -24.85
N ALA A 39 6.45 19.54 -24.03
CA ALA A 39 6.33 19.65 -22.57
C ALA A 39 7.51 20.43 -21.95
N ILE A 40 8.73 20.25 -22.46
CA ILE A 40 9.92 21.02 -22.06
C ILE A 40 9.71 22.51 -22.41
N GLN A 41 9.36 22.82 -23.66
CA GLN A 41 9.11 24.20 -24.09
C GLN A 41 8.03 24.87 -23.22
N LEU A 42 6.91 24.18 -22.94
CA LEU A 42 5.84 24.73 -22.11
C LEU A 42 6.29 25.02 -20.65
N ALA A 43 7.18 24.19 -20.10
CA ALA A 43 7.75 24.39 -18.77
C ALA A 43 8.79 25.53 -18.76
N GLU A 44 9.60 25.66 -19.81
CA GLU A 44 10.56 26.76 -20.00
C GLU A 44 9.85 28.11 -20.18
N GLU A 45 8.86 28.21 -21.07
CA GLU A 45 7.99 29.39 -21.25
C GLU A 45 7.36 29.83 -19.92
N THR A 46 6.87 28.87 -19.14
CA THR A 46 6.21 29.16 -17.85
C THR A 46 7.23 29.64 -16.80
N SER A 47 8.44 29.08 -16.80
CA SER A 47 9.50 29.44 -15.85
C SER A 47 10.09 30.81 -16.13
N ALA A 48 10.28 31.16 -17.41
CA ALA A 48 10.80 32.48 -17.83
C ALA A 48 9.86 33.65 -17.46
N GLY A 49 8.57 33.39 -17.24
CA GLY A 49 7.60 34.38 -16.79
C GLY A 49 7.60 34.68 -15.28
N VAL A 50 8.47 34.06 -14.49
CA VAL A 50 8.47 34.18 -13.02
C VAL A 50 9.48 35.24 -12.54
N SER A 51 9.00 36.23 -11.81
CA SER A 51 9.88 37.18 -11.10
C SER A 51 10.66 36.47 -9.98
N GLU A 52 11.95 36.78 -9.86
CA GLU A 52 12.91 36.20 -8.90
C GLU A 52 12.38 36.11 -7.45
N HIS A 53 11.57 37.09 -7.01
CA HIS A 53 10.99 37.09 -5.66
C HIS A 53 9.98 35.95 -5.42
N ARG A 54 9.32 35.45 -6.47
CA ARG A 54 8.42 34.29 -6.40
C ARG A 54 9.21 32.98 -6.41
N GLU A 55 10.29 32.90 -7.19
CA GLU A 55 11.24 31.78 -7.11
C GLU A 55 11.86 31.68 -5.71
N ALA A 56 12.39 32.77 -5.15
CA ALA A 56 12.99 32.78 -3.81
C ALA A 56 12.04 32.27 -2.70
N SER A 57 10.73 32.47 -2.87
CA SER A 57 9.70 31.94 -1.97
C SER A 57 9.54 30.41 -2.10
N LEU A 58 9.56 29.89 -3.33
CA LEU A 58 9.50 28.45 -3.62
C LEU A 58 10.81 27.72 -3.25
N GLN A 59 11.96 28.39 -3.41
CA GLN A 59 13.29 27.87 -3.10
C GLN A 59 13.52 27.63 -1.59
N SER A 60 12.67 28.19 -0.72
CA SER A 60 12.83 28.16 0.74
C SER A 60 12.97 26.76 1.35
N LEU A 61 12.35 25.73 0.76
CA LEU A 61 12.54 24.31 1.13
C LEU A 61 13.48 23.55 0.17
N ARG A 62 13.75 24.10 -1.02
CA ARG A 62 14.46 23.41 -2.11
C ARG A 62 15.35 24.40 -2.86
N GLN A 63 16.64 24.39 -2.55
CA GLN A 63 17.69 25.17 -3.23
C GLN A 63 17.99 24.67 -4.67
N LEU A 64 16.95 24.50 -5.48
CA LEU A 64 16.93 24.18 -6.91
C LEU A 64 15.73 24.91 -7.53
N SER A 65 15.82 25.33 -8.79
CA SER A 65 14.65 25.88 -9.48
C SER A 65 13.59 24.80 -9.73
N PRO A 66 12.29 25.17 -9.82
CA PRO A 66 11.21 24.22 -10.09
C PRO A 66 11.44 23.42 -11.38
N LEU A 67 11.96 24.07 -12.43
CA LEU A 67 12.27 23.45 -13.72
C LEU A 67 13.41 22.44 -13.63
N ALA A 68 14.50 22.75 -12.93
CA ALA A 68 15.60 21.80 -12.72
C ALA A 68 15.12 20.54 -11.98
N HIS A 69 14.26 20.70 -10.97
CA HIS A 69 13.67 19.57 -10.27
C HIS A 69 12.76 18.74 -11.18
N ALA A 70 11.91 19.38 -11.98
CA ALA A 70 10.99 18.70 -12.89
C ALA A 70 11.75 17.92 -13.99
N LEU A 71 12.74 18.53 -14.65
CA LEU A 71 13.57 17.84 -15.65
C LEU A 71 14.32 16.64 -15.05
N ALA A 72 14.81 16.73 -13.82
CA ALA A 72 15.46 15.62 -13.13
C ALA A 72 14.46 14.49 -12.78
N VAL A 73 13.23 14.81 -12.37
CA VAL A 73 12.16 13.83 -12.14
C VAL A 73 11.68 13.18 -13.45
N ALA A 74 11.53 13.96 -14.52
CA ALA A 74 11.25 13.47 -15.87
C ALA A 74 12.36 12.55 -16.39
N THR A 75 13.63 12.85 -16.09
CA THR A 75 14.77 11.99 -16.46
C THR A 75 14.76 10.68 -15.66
N ILE A 76 14.42 10.72 -14.37
CA ILE A 76 14.21 9.51 -13.55
C ILE A 76 13.05 8.67 -14.10
N LEU A 77 11.96 9.30 -14.56
CA LEU A 77 10.84 8.64 -15.21
C LEU A 77 11.21 8.01 -16.58
N ALA A 78 11.99 8.72 -17.39
CA ALA A 78 12.49 8.18 -18.66
C ALA A 78 13.43 6.99 -18.44
N GLN A 79 14.26 7.03 -17.39
CA GLN A 79 15.08 5.89 -16.95
C GLN A 79 14.26 4.70 -16.41
N MET A 80 12.96 4.84 -16.17
CA MET A 80 12.04 3.74 -15.82
C MET A 80 11.29 3.19 -17.05
N HIS A 81 11.58 3.69 -18.26
CA HIS A 81 10.85 3.37 -19.50
C HIS A 81 9.34 3.60 -19.41
N ILE A 82 8.90 4.65 -18.70
CA ILE A 82 7.51 5.13 -18.80
C ILE A 82 7.29 5.79 -20.18
N ASP A 83 6.04 5.83 -20.64
CA ASP A 83 5.65 6.44 -21.92
C ASP A 83 5.64 7.97 -21.92
N ALA A 84 5.54 8.56 -23.12
CA ALA A 84 5.62 10.00 -23.34
C ALA A 84 4.67 10.83 -22.47
N VAL A 85 3.45 10.34 -22.21
CA VAL A 85 2.46 11.03 -21.36
C VAL A 85 2.94 11.10 -19.91
N GLY A 86 3.61 10.05 -19.43
CA GLY A 86 4.21 10.00 -18.09
C GLY A 86 5.43 10.92 -17.97
N VAL A 87 6.32 10.92 -18.98
CA VAL A 87 7.48 11.83 -19.01
C VAL A 87 7.04 13.29 -19.10
N ALA A 88 6.12 13.62 -20.02
CA ALA A 88 5.58 14.97 -20.18
C ALA A 88 4.91 15.50 -18.89
N ALA A 89 4.14 14.65 -18.19
CA ALA A 89 3.61 14.99 -16.87
C ALA A 89 4.73 15.29 -15.85
N GLY A 90 5.83 14.51 -15.89
CA GLY A 90 7.02 14.74 -15.09
C GLY A 90 7.78 16.04 -15.39
N VAL A 91 7.63 16.60 -16.59
CA VAL A 91 8.26 17.90 -16.96
C VAL A 91 7.44 19.10 -16.47
N VAL A 92 6.10 19.01 -16.46
CA VAL A 92 5.24 20.16 -16.14
C VAL A 92 4.68 20.20 -14.71
N PHE A 93 4.81 19.13 -13.91
CA PHE A 93 4.07 19.06 -12.64
C PHE A 93 4.45 20.12 -11.59
N GLU A 94 5.73 20.50 -11.45
CA GLU A 94 6.12 21.57 -10.52
C GLU A 94 5.52 22.93 -10.93
N ALA A 95 5.39 23.22 -12.23
CA ALA A 95 4.77 24.45 -12.71
C ALA A 95 3.25 24.51 -12.37
N VAL A 96 2.57 23.36 -12.35
CA VAL A 96 1.17 23.26 -11.91
C VAL A 96 1.06 23.28 -10.38
N ASP A 97 1.96 22.61 -9.66
CA ASP A 97 2.00 22.57 -8.18
C ASP A 97 2.52 23.89 -7.56
N ALA A 98 3.08 24.79 -8.37
CA ALA A 98 3.41 26.18 -8.02
C ALA A 98 2.33 27.20 -8.44
N ASP A 99 1.20 26.77 -9.02
CA ASP A 99 0.11 27.62 -9.54
C ASP A 99 0.58 28.61 -10.62
N LEU A 100 1.56 28.19 -11.43
CA LEU A 100 2.09 28.96 -12.57
C LEU A 100 1.47 28.51 -13.90
N LEU A 101 1.12 27.23 -14.01
CA LEU A 101 0.53 26.60 -15.19
C LEU A 101 -0.86 26.03 -14.87
N PRO A 102 -1.96 26.59 -15.39
CA PRO A 102 -3.30 26.01 -15.18
C PRO A 102 -3.45 24.68 -15.93
N VAL A 103 -4.14 23.72 -15.32
CA VAL A 103 -4.35 22.36 -15.88
C VAL A 103 -5.04 22.42 -17.25
N GLU A 104 -5.93 23.39 -17.46
CA GLU A 104 -6.62 23.62 -18.73
C GLU A 104 -5.68 24.05 -19.87
N ARG A 105 -4.50 24.62 -19.57
CA ARG A 105 -3.45 24.86 -20.58
C ARG A 105 -2.71 23.55 -20.88
N VAL A 106 -2.40 22.75 -19.86
CA VAL A 106 -1.80 21.41 -20.03
C VAL A 106 -2.68 20.51 -20.90
N GLU A 107 -3.99 20.45 -20.63
CA GLU A 107 -4.94 19.62 -21.41
C GLU A 107 -5.07 20.07 -22.88
N ARG A 108 -4.88 21.36 -23.17
CA ARG A 108 -4.94 21.90 -24.55
C ARG A 108 -3.64 21.73 -25.33
N THR A 109 -2.48 21.85 -24.67
CA THR A 109 -1.17 21.77 -25.33
C THR A 109 -0.62 20.34 -25.37
N LEU A 110 -0.70 19.59 -24.26
CA LEU A 110 -0.13 18.25 -24.10
C LEU A 110 -1.20 17.14 -24.02
N GLY A 111 -2.48 17.51 -24.12
CA GLY A 111 -3.61 16.59 -24.13
C GLY A 111 -4.15 16.22 -22.74
N VAL A 112 -5.43 15.88 -22.72
CA VAL A 112 -6.20 15.46 -21.53
C VAL A 112 -5.48 14.38 -20.67
N PRO A 113 -4.80 13.36 -21.22
CA PRO A 113 -4.09 12.37 -20.41
C PRO A 113 -2.99 12.98 -19.52
N VAL A 114 -2.23 13.97 -20.01
CA VAL A 114 -1.18 14.65 -19.22
C VAL A 114 -1.82 15.49 -18.12
N GLY A 115 -2.82 16.30 -18.46
CA GLY A 115 -3.52 17.16 -17.50
C GLY A 115 -4.17 16.38 -16.34
N ARG A 116 -4.74 15.20 -16.61
CA ARG A 116 -5.28 14.31 -15.56
C ARG A 116 -4.22 13.83 -14.57
N ILE A 117 -3.06 13.36 -15.04
CA ILE A 117 -1.97 12.90 -14.17
C ILE A 117 -1.48 14.06 -13.30
N VAL A 118 -1.22 15.21 -13.92
CA VAL A 118 -0.63 16.37 -13.24
C VAL A 118 -1.62 17.00 -12.25
N GLY A 119 -2.90 17.16 -12.62
CA GLY A 119 -3.94 17.61 -11.70
C GLY A 119 -4.16 16.64 -10.52
N SER A 120 -3.93 15.34 -10.71
CA SER A 120 -3.98 14.35 -9.62
C SER A 120 -2.77 14.47 -8.68
N MET A 121 -1.58 14.72 -9.23
CA MET A 121 -0.35 15.02 -8.48
C MET A 121 -0.49 16.32 -7.67
N GLN A 122 -1.05 17.38 -8.27
CA GLN A 122 -1.32 18.66 -7.59
C GLN A 122 -2.28 18.46 -6.40
N ARG A 123 -3.40 17.73 -6.59
CA ARG A 123 -4.32 17.36 -5.50
C ARG A 123 -3.61 16.63 -4.35
N LEU A 124 -2.67 15.74 -4.67
CA LEU A 124 -1.88 14.97 -3.71
C LEU A 124 -0.88 15.87 -2.94
N ASN A 125 -0.10 16.69 -3.63
CA ASN A 125 0.91 17.56 -3.02
C ASN A 125 0.30 18.67 -2.15
N ILE A 126 -0.86 19.24 -2.53
CA ILE A 126 -1.59 20.21 -1.69
C ILE A 126 -1.94 19.61 -0.32
N LEU A 127 -2.28 18.31 -0.27
CA LEU A 127 -2.62 17.61 0.97
C LEU A 127 -1.40 17.32 1.85
N GLU A 128 -0.24 17.02 1.24
CA GLU A 128 1.04 16.95 1.95
C GLU A 128 1.40 18.32 2.55
N ARG A 129 1.29 19.41 1.79
CA ARG A 129 1.58 20.78 2.28
C ARG A 129 0.65 21.19 3.44
N ALA A 130 -0.62 20.79 3.41
CA ALA A 130 -1.58 21.06 4.48
C ALA A 130 -1.21 20.38 5.83
N LYS A 131 -0.47 19.27 5.81
CA LYS A 131 0.03 18.56 7.00
C LYS A 131 0.89 19.48 7.88
N ASN A 132 1.86 20.16 7.29
CA ASN A 132 2.89 20.91 8.03
C ASN A 132 2.26 22.14 8.73
N VAL A 133 1.33 22.83 8.06
CA VAL A 133 0.57 23.95 8.65
C VAL A 133 -0.37 23.46 9.77
N GLY A 134 -1.04 22.33 9.56
CA GLY A 134 -1.92 21.71 10.55
C GLY A 134 -1.20 21.23 11.82
N ALA A 135 0.07 20.82 11.71
CA ALA A 135 0.90 20.45 12.85
C ALA A 135 1.28 21.69 13.70
N GLN A 136 1.67 22.79 13.06
CA GLN A 136 2.06 24.03 13.75
C GLN A 136 0.88 24.69 14.50
N LEU A 137 -0.31 24.73 13.89
CA LEU A 137 -1.50 25.35 14.49
C LEU A 137 -2.08 24.58 15.69
N ASN A 138 -1.71 23.31 15.88
CA ASN A 138 -2.23 22.45 16.95
C ASN A 138 -1.30 22.30 18.16
N ALA A 139 -0.27 23.14 18.30
CA ALA A 139 0.57 23.22 19.51
C ALA A 139 -0.22 23.85 20.69
N PRO A 140 -0.69 23.08 21.70
CA PRO A 140 -1.63 23.63 22.69
C PRO A 140 -0.86 24.25 23.86
N ASN A 141 -0.90 25.59 23.93
CA ASN A 141 -0.30 26.42 24.98
C ASN A 141 -0.60 25.93 26.41
N GLY A 142 0.38 26.19 27.30
CA GLY A 142 0.35 26.16 28.77
C GLY A 142 -0.76 25.38 29.51
N GLY A 143 -0.37 24.32 30.24
CA GLY A 143 -1.21 23.66 31.23
C GLY A 143 -0.61 22.35 31.73
N GLU A 144 -0.22 22.30 33.00
CA GLU A 144 0.52 21.16 33.58
C GLU A 144 -0.36 20.18 34.37
N GLY A 145 0.10 18.93 34.44
CA GLY A 145 -0.56 17.83 35.15
C GLY A 145 -0.14 16.47 34.58
N GLU A 146 0.57 15.66 35.36
CA GLU A 146 1.31 14.51 34.82
C GLU A 146 0.41 13.42 34.23
N ASN A 147 -0.70 13.08 34.90
CA ASN A 147 -1.71 12.15 34.37
C ASN A 147 -2.37 12.62 33.05
N SER A 148 -2.27 13.92 32.73
CA SER A 148 -2.74 14.46 31.45
C SER A 148 -1.70 14.26 30.33
N ARG A 149 -0.40 14.19 30.65
CA ARG A 149 0.68 14.09 29.64
C ARG A 149 0.52 12.84 28.76
N ASP A 150 0.19 11.68 29.33
CA ASP A 150 0.03 10.45 28.53
C ASP A 150 -1.31 10.37 27.78
N GLN A 151 -2.39 10.99 28.29
CA GLN A 151 -3.62 11.16 27.50
C GLN A 151 -3.40 12.15 26.34
N LYS A 152 -2.65 13.24 26.56
CA LYS A 152 -2.26 14.23 25.53
C LYS A 152 -1.37 13.57 24.46
N LYS A 153 -0.34 12.80 24.85
CA LYS A 153 0.50 11.99 23.93
C LYS A 153 -0.33 10.99 23.12
N ARG A 154 -1.25 10.24 23.75
CA ARG A 154 -2.13 9.29 23.06
C ARG A 154 -3.01 10.00 22.02
N ARG A 155 -3.67 11.10 22.39
CA ARG A 155 -4.50 11.89 21.46
C ARG A 155 -3.69 12.47 20.30
N ILE A 156 -2.51 13.05 20.55
CA ILE A 156 -1.63 13.59 19.50
C ILE A 156 -1.16 12.48 18.54
N ARG A 157 -0.78 11.30 19.08
CA ARG A 157 -0.42 10.14 18.26
C ARG A 157 -1.61 9.64 17.43
N GLU A 158 -2.82 9.67 17.98
CA GLU A 158 -4.04 9.27 17.28
C GLU A 158 -4.42 10.27 16.17
N THR A 159 -4.33 11.59 16.41
CA THR A 159 -4.55 12.60 15.37
C THR A 159 -3.50 12.53 14.27
N LEU A 160 -2.22 12.34 14.62
CA LEU A 160 -1.15 12.17 13.63
C LEU A 160 -1.36 10.91 12.79
N ARG A 161 -1.74 9.77 13.41
CA ARG A 161 -2.12 8.55 12.68
C ARG A 161 -3.32 8.77 11.78
N ARG A 162 -4.35 9.50 12.21
CA ARG A 162 -5.53 9.84 11.38
C ARG A 162 -5.15 10.75 10.21
N GLN A 163 -4.22 11.69 10.39
CA GLN A 163 -3.72 12.54 9.30
C GLN A 163 -2.85 11.76 8.31
N GLN A 164 -1.91 10.94 8.79
CA GLN A 164 -1.15 9.99 7.96
C GLN A 164 -2.10 9.06 7.19
N ALA A 165 -3.15 8.57 7.84
CA ALA A 165 -4.18 7.76 7.22
C ALA A 165 -4.94 8.50 6.11
N GLU A 166 -5.36 9.74 6.37
CA GLU A 166 -6.08 10.55 5.39
C GLU A 166 -5.20 10.93 4.18
N THR A 167 -3.91 11.22 4.40
CA THR A 167 -2.93 11.45 3.32
C THR A 167 -2.72 10.19 2.48
N VAL A 168 -2.41 9.04 3.10
CA VAL A 168 -2.24 7.76 2.39
C VAL A 168 -3.52 7.36 1.64
N ARG A 169 -4.70 7.56 2.25
CA ARG A 169 -6.00 7.34 1.58
C ARG A 169 -6.17 8.20 0.34
N LYS A 170 -5.88 9.50 0.41
CA LYS A 170 -6.03 10.43 -0.73
C LYS A 170 -4.95 10.26 -1.79
N MET A 171 -3.74 9.83 -1.40
CA MET A 171 -2.69 9.35 -2.30
C MET A 171 -3.22 8.20 -3.17
N PHE A 172 -3.75 7.13 -2.55
CA PHE A 172 -4.35 6.01 -3.28
C PHE A 172 -5.57 6.39 -4.15
N ILE A 173 -6.34 7.42 -3.77
CA ILE A 173 -7.43 7.95 -4.62
C ILE A 173 -6.89 8.52 -5.94
N GLY A 174 -5.84 9.35 -5.90
CA GLY A 174 -5.23 9.89 -7.13
C GLY A 174 -4.57 8.80 -7.99
N MET A 175 -3.96 7.80 -7.35
CA MET A 175 -3.34 6.64 -8.01
C MET A 175 -4.36 5.72 -8.70
N ALA A 176 -5.62 5.73 -8.27
CA ALA A 176 -6.69 4.94 -8.86
C ALA A 176 -7.28 5.57 -10.15
N GLU A 177 -7.05 6.87 -10.40
CA GLU A 177 -7.50 7.57 -11.61
C GLU A 177 -6.53 7.34 -12.79
N ASP A 178 -5.21 7.45 -12.55
CA ASP A 178 -4.18 6.94 -13.47
C ASP A 178 -2.96 6.41 -12.67
N PRO A 179 -2.52 5.15 -12.89
CA PRO A 179 -1.35 4.58 -12.20
C PRO A 179 -0.03 5.31 -12.45
N ARG A 180 0.09 6.13 -13.49
CA ARG A 180 1.28 6.95 -13.76
C ARG A 180 1.52 8.01 -12.67
N VAL A 181 0.47 8.40 -11.94
CA VAL A 181 0.59 9.25 -10.74
C VAL A 181 1.46 8.57 -9.67
N VAL A 182 1.41 7.23 -9.56
CA VAL A 182 2.27 6.45 -8.65
C VAL A 182 3.73 6.61 -9.04
N LEU A 183 4.05 6.41 -10.31
CA LEU A 183 5.40 6.43 -10.84
C LEU A 183 6.00 7.85 -10.74
N LEU A 184 5.21 8.88 -11.07
CA LEU A 184 5.57 10.28 -10.87
C LEU A 184 5.89 10.58 -9.39
N LYS A 185 5.06 10.10 -8.45
CA LYS A 185 5.30 10.32 -7.01
C LYS A 185 6.53 9.56 -6.49
N LEU A 186 6.80 8.36 -7.01
CA LEU A 186 8.03 7.61 -6.68
C LEU A 186 9.29 8.27 -7.24
N ALA A 187 9.28 8.72 -8.50
CA ALA A 187 10.39 9.46 -9.11
C ALA A 187 10.67 10.79 -8.37
N TYR A 188 9.61 11.52 -8.01
CA TYR A 188 9.66 12.70 -7.14
C TYR A 188 10.29 12.41 -5.78
N ARG A 189 9.83 11.37 -5.09
CA ARG A 189 10.33 11.00 -3.75
C ARG A 189 11.78 10.52 -3.81
N LEU A 190 12.16 9.77 -4.85
CA LEU A 190 13.54 9.36 -5.10
C LEU A 190 14.47 10.56 -5.32
N HIS A 191 14.05 11.53 -6.15
CA HIS A 191 14.80 12.77 -6.33
C HIS A 191 14.95 13.56 -5.02
N ALA A 192 13.88 13.68 -4.24
CA ALA A 192 13.90 14.39 -2.96
C ALA A 192 14.86 13.73 -1.95
N MET A 193 14.85 12.39 -1.85
CA MET A 193 15.76 11.65 -0.98
C MET A 193 17.23 11.74 -1.42
N ARG A 194 17.50 11.66 -2.74
CA ARG A 194 18.84 11.95 -3.30
C ARG A 194 19.31 13.36 -2.92
N LEU A 195 18.45 14.37 -3.05
CA LEU A 195 18.77 15.77 -2.74
C LEU A 195 19.02 16.01 -1.25
N ILE A 196 18.31 15.32 -0.36
CA ILE A 196 18.56 15.38 1.09
C ILE A 196 19.94 14.79 1.42
N THR A 197 20.26 13.65 0.80
CA THR A 197 21.50 12.89 1.03
C THR A 197 22.73 13.60 0.47
N LEU A 198 22.67 14.10 -0.76
CA LEU A 198 23.75 14.89 -1.37
C LEU A 198 24.10 16.15 -0.56
N LYS A 199 23.13 16.72 0.16
CA LYS A 199 23.33 17.87 1.06
C LYS A 199 23.92 17.50 2.44
N ALA A 200 24.08 16.21 2.74
CA ALA A 200 24.84 15.76 3.92
C ALA A 200 26.36 15.73 3.65
N ILE A 201 26.79 15.79 2.37
CA ILE A 201 28.21 15.78 1.99
C ILE A 201 28.74 17.23 1.96
N PRO A 202 29.69 17.62 2.85
CA PRO A 202 30.20 18.99 2.92
C PRO A 202 31.30 19.24 1.86
N ALA A 203 30.93 19.27 0.58
CA ALA A 203 31.87 19.26 -0.55
C ALA A 203 31.61 20.32 -1.65
N THR A 204 31.16 21.53 -1.31
CA THR A 204 31.24 22.69 -2.23
C THR A 204 31.49 24.00 -1.48
N PRO A 205 32.63 24.72 -1.68
CA PRO A 205 33.00 25.88 -0.86
C PRO A 205 32.15 27.16 -0.99
N LEU A 206 31.08 27.15 -1.80
CA LEU A 206 30.28 28.33 -2.15
C LEU A 206 28.86 28.31 -1.55
N ALA A 207 28.41 27.18 -1.02
CA ALA A 207 27.15 27.11 -0.27
C ALA A 207 27.42 27.48 1.20
N GLN A 208 27.13 28.73 1.58
CA GLN A 208 27.11 29.14 2.98
C GLN A 208 26.17 28.21 3.78
N PRO A 209 26.60 27.66 4.93
CA PRO A 209 25.74 26.83 5.77
C PRO A 209 24.72 27.71 6.48
N SER A 210 23.62 28.02 5.80
CA SER A 210 22.47 28.77 6.31
C SER A 210 21.77 27.96 7.41
N SER A 211 22.28 28.11 8.64
CA SER A 211 21.71 27.69 9.94
C SER A 211 20.61 26.62 9.83
N SER A 212 21.00 25.35 9.77
CA SER A 212 20.05 24.22 9.71
C SER A 212 19.08 24.30 10.89
N SER A 213 17.81 24.60 10.62
CA SER A 213 16.82 24.69 11.69
C SER A 213 16.47 23.29 12.19
N SER A 214 16.02 23.20 13.43
CA SER A 214 15.47 21.95 13.98
C SER A 214 14.23 21.48 13.19
N THR A 215 13.51 22.41 12.56
CA THR A 215 12.40 22.13 11.63
C THR A 215 12.90 21.37 10.39
N ASP A 216 13.96 21.84 9.74
CA ASP A 216 14.51 21.19 8.52
C ASP A 216 14.98 19.76 8.79
N GLN A 217 15.56 19.52 9.96
CA GLN A 217 15.94 18.17 10.39
C GLN A 217 14.73 17.29 10.66
N HIS A 218 13.68 17.84 11.29
CA HIS A 218 12.46 17.09 11.56
C HIS A 218 11.72 16.70 10.26
N GLU A 219 11.59 17.61 9.30
CA GLU A 219 10.96 17.32 8.01
C GLU A 219 11.74 16.28 7.18
N LYS A 220 13.08 16.31 7.22
CA LYS A 220 13.93 15.26 6.61
C LYS A 220 13.71 13.89 7.24
N LEU A 221 13.65 13.81 8.57
CA LEU A 221 13.39 12.56 9.28
C LEU A 221 11.98 12.03 9.02
N GLU A 222 10.96 12.88 8.99
CA GLU A 222 9.61 12.48 8.56
C GLU A 222 9.61 11.97 7.11
N MET A 223 10.29 12.66 6.19
CA MET A 223 10.37 12.26 4.78
C MET A 223 11.06 10.90 4.59
N ALA A 224 12.11 10.61 5.37
CA ALA A 224 12.81 9.34 5.34
C ALA A 224 11.99 8.20 6.00
N LEU A 225 11.28 8.48 7.11
CA LEU A 225 10.33 7.52 7.70
C LEU A 225 9.19 7.17 6.72
N GLU A 226 8.59 8.18 6.08
CA GLU A 226 7.55 7.98 5.06
C GLU A 226 8.10 7.21 3.84
N THR A 227 9.36 7.46 3.45
CA THR A 227 10.04 6.71 2.39
C THR A 227 10.19 5.23 2.75
N ARG A 228 10.68 4.92 3.96
CA ARG A 228 10.90 3.55 4.43
C ARG A 228 9.60 2.79 4.68
N GLU A 229 8.57 3.44 5.25
CA GLU A 229 7.31 2.78 5.60
C GLU A 229 6.29 2.73 4.45
N ILE A 230 6.35 3.63 3.46
CA ILE A 230 5.33 3.74 2.40
C ILE A 230 5.93 3.59 0.99
N TYR A 231 6.90 4.41 0.60
CA TYR A 231 7.30 4.47 -0.82
C TYR A 231 8.21 3.30 -1.26
N ALA A 232 9.15 2.85 -0.43
CA ALA A 232 10.01 1.74 -0.80
C ALA A 232 9.23 0.40 -0.95
N PRO A 233 8.35 -0.01 -0.01
CA PRO A 233 7.53 -1.20 -0.19
C PRO A 233 6.53 -1.09 -1.35
N LEU A 234 6.02 0.11 -1.64
CA LEU A 234 5.17 0.37 -2.81
C LEU A 234 5.94 0.13 -4.11
N ALA A 235 7.20 0.60 -4.21
CA ALA A 235 8.08 0.30 -5.34
C ALA A 235 8.36 -1.22 -5.47
N GLY A 236 8.60 -1.91 -4.36
CA GLY A 236 8.77 -3.37 -4.33
C GLY A 236 7.57 -4.15 -4.86
N ARG A 237 6.35 -3.75 -4.48
CA ARG A 237 5.09 -4.31 -5.02
C ARG A 237 4.88 -4.03 -6.50
N LEU A 238 5.35 -2.89 -6.99
CA LEU A 238 5.34 -2.55 -8.42
C LEU A 238 6.42 -3.31 -9.22
N GLY A 239 7.28 -4.11 -8.57
CA GLY A 239 8.39 -4.84 -9.20
C GLY A 239 9.63 -3.98 -9.45
N MET A 240 9.65 -2.74 -8.96
CA MET A 240 10.68 -1.74 -9.25
C MET A 240 11.90 -1.91 -8.32
N SER A 241 12.55 -3.08 -8.34
CA SER A 241 13.57 -3.47 -7.34
C SER A 241 14.73 -2.47 -7.23
N ARG A 242 15.10 -1.80 -8.32
CA ARG A 242 16.12 -0.72 -8.32
C ARG A 242 15.66 0.49 -7.50
N VAL A 243 14.39 0.89 -7.64
CA VAL A 243 13.80 2.05 -6.96
C VAL A 243 13.53 1.73 -5.50
N GLU A 244 12.98 0.55 -5.21
CA GLU A 244 12.81 0.01 -3.85
C GLU A 244 14.14 0.06 -3.08
N SER A 245 15.19 -0.53 -3.64
CA SER A 245 16.50 -0.63 -2.97
C SER A 245 17.16 0.73 -2.77
N GLU A 246 17.06 1.63 -3.76
CA GLU A 246 17.64 2.98 -3.65
C GLU A 246 16.88 3.85 -2.64
N LEU A 247 15.55 3.72 -2.55
CA LEU A 247 14.74 4.36 -1.50
C LEU A 247 15.01 3.76 -0.11
N GLU A 248 15.22 2.44 0.01
CA GLU A 248 15.63 1.80 1.27
C GLU A 248 17.01 2.30 1.74
N ASP A 249 18.03 2.30 0.88
CA ASP A 249 19.40 2.72 1.23
C ASP A 249 19.46 4.23 1.57
N LEU A 250 18.82 5.11 0.79
CA LEU A 250 18.76 6.56 1.07
C LEU A 250 17.97 6.87 2.36
N ALA A 251 16.93 6.10 2.67
CA ALA A 251 16.20 6.26 3.94
C ALA A 251 17.02 5.72 5.13
N PHE A 252 17.83 4.68 4.93
CA PHE A 252 18.70 4.13 5.97
C PHE A 252 19.81 5.13 6.35
N GLU A 253 20.43 5.79 5.37
CA GLU A 253 21.44 6.84 5.61
C GLU A 253 20.88 8.01 6.44
N VAL A 254 19.68 8.50 6.12
CA VAL A 254 19.06 9.64 6.83
C VAL A 254 18.54 9.27 8.22
N LEU A 255 18.07 8.03 8.44
CA LEU A 255 17.47 7.61 9.71
C LEU A 255 18.48 7.05 10.72
N GLU A 256 19.49 6.31 10.26
CA GLU A 256 20.38 5.52 11.12
C GLU A 256 21.86 5.63 10.63
N PRO A 257 22.42 6.86 10.50
CA PRO A 257 23.68 7.12 9.79
C PRO A 257 24.89 6.37 10.34
N ASP A 258 25.00 6.21 11.67
CA ASP A 258 26.11 5.48 12.29
C ASP A 258 26.17 4.01 11.82
N LYS A 259 25.00 3.39 11.63
CA LYS A 259 24.87 2.02 11.13
C LYS A 259 25.14 1.96 9.63
N TYR A 260 24.64 2.94 8.87
CA TYR A 260 24.87 3.03 7.44
C TYR A 260 26.37 3.14 7.11
N ALA A 261 27.09 4.04 7.78
CA ALA A 261 28.54 4.21 7.61
C ALA A 261 29.34 2.94 8.00
N TRP A 262 28.91 2.24 9.06
CA TRP A 262 29.50 0.95 9.44
C TRP A 262 29.26 -0.13 8.36
N VAL A 263 28.02 -0.28 7.88
CA VAL A 263 27.69 -1.25 6.82
C VAL A 263 28.43 -0.92 5.52
N GLN A 264 28.48 0.36 5.12
CA GLN A 264 29.20 0.79 3.91
C GLN A 264 30.68 0.44 3.98
N SER A 265 31.37 0.83 5.07
CA SER A 265 32.80 0.57 5.22
C SER A 265 33.13 -0.92 5.29
N TYR A 266 32.27 -1.74 5.91
CA TYR A 266 32.40 -3.20 5.89
C TYR A 266 32.22 -3.78 4.48
N VAL A 267 31.15 -3.41 3.77
CA VAL A 267 30.89 -3.90 2.39
C VAL A 267 31.99 -3.46 1.42
N GLU A 268 32.56 -2.27 1.58
CA GLU A 268 33.71 -1.83 0.80
C GLU A 268 34.99 -2.64 1.05
N MET A 269 35.24 -3.04 2.30
CA MET A 269 36.38 -3.87 2.68
C MET A 269 36.26 -5.27 2.08
N GLU A 270 35.13 -5.94 2.32
CA GLU A 270 34.83 -7.27 1.78
C GLU A 270 34.82 -7.27 0.24
N SER A 271 34.24 -6.24 -0.40
CA SER A 271 34.22 -6.13 -1.87
C SER A 271 35.62 -6.08 -2.47
N LYS A 272 36.57 -5.37 -1.83
CA LYS A 272 37.98 -5.32 -2.25
C LYS A 272 38.66 -6.69 -2.10
N GLN A 273 38.37 -7.43 -1.02
CA GLN A 273 38.86 -8.79 -0.79
C GLN A 273 38.32 -9.80 -1.82
N TRP A 274 37.01 -9.82 -2.04
CA TRP A 274 36.34 -10.82 -2.89
C TRP A 274 36.30 -10.48 -4.39
N SER A 275 36.71 -9.28 -4.81
CA SER A 275 36.79 -8.89 -6.23
C SER A 275 37.51 -9.93 -7.10
N SER A 276 38.64 -10.47 -6.62
CA SER A 276 39.40 -11.53 -7.31
C SER A 276 38.63 -12.86 -7.40
N TYR A 277 37.87 -13.23 -6.35
CA TYR A 277 37.00 -14.41 -6.33
C TYR A 277 35.85 -14.26 -7.34
N VAL A 278 35.19 -13.10 -7.35
CA VAL A 278 34.10 -12.78 -8.29
C VAL A 278 34.59 -12.84 -9.73
N GLN A 279 35.77 -12.29 -10.04
CA GLN A 279 36.36 -12.39 -11.37
C GLN A 279 36.67 -13.84 -11.79
N ARG A 280 37.20 -14.68 -10.88
CA ARG A 280 37.41 -16.12 -11.15
C ARG A 280 36.09 -16.83 -11.48
N VAL A 281 35.07 -16.70 -10.62
CA VAL A 281 33.76 -17.35 -10.80
C VAL A 281 33.04 -16.88 -12.07
N CYS A 282 33.01 -15.57 -12.32
CA CYS A 282 32.43 -15.01 -13.56
C CYS A 282 33.16 -15.50 -14.83
N THR A 283 34.47 -15.76 -14.76
CA THR A 283 35.25 -16.26 -15.90
C THR A 283 34.97 -17.73 -16.17
N ILE A 284 34.88 -18.58 -15.13
CA ILE A 284 34.49 -19.99 -15.27
C ILE A 284 33.09 -20.10 -15.88
N LEU A 285 32.11 -19.37 -15.32
CA LEU A 285 30.74 -19.35 -15.83
C LEU A 285 30.67 -18.86 -17.29
N ARG A 286 31.37 -17.79 -17.65
CA ARG A 286 31.37 -17.28 -19.03
C ARG A 286 31.98 -18.27 -20.02
N ASN A 287 33.05 -18.96 -19.63
CA ASN A 287 33.69 -19.99 -20.46
C ASN A 287 32.79 -21.21 -20.66
N GLU A 288 32.07 -21.64 -19.61
CA GLU A 288 31.10 -22.73 -19.71
C GLU A 288 29.91 -22.34 -20.61
N MET A 289 29.30 -21.16 -20.40
CA MET A 289 28.20 -20.70 -21.27
C MET A 289 28.64 -20.60 -22.75
N ALA A 290 29.87 -20.12 -22.99
CA ALA A 290 30.44 -20.03 -24.33
C ALA A 290 30.74 -21.41 -24.96
N SER A 291 31.12 -22.43 -24.18
CA SER A 291 31.40 -23.79 -24.71
C SER A 291 30.13 -24.48 -25.24
N ILE A 292 28.98 -24.16 -24.65
CA ILE A 292 27.64 -24.61 -25.05
C ILE A 292 27.11 -23.83 -26.27
N GLY A 293 27.74 -22.68 -26.60
CA GLY A 293 27.26 -21.74 -27.61
C GLY A 293 26.18 -20.77 -27.11
N LEU A 294 25.91 -20.72 -25.80
CA LEU A 294 24.96 -19.78 -25.21
C LEU A 294 25.55 -18.37 -25.15
N ARG A 295 24.83 -17.40 -25.71
CA ARG A 295 25.08 -15.97 -25.49
C ARG A 295 24.57 -15.58 -24.11
N ALA A 296 25.46 -15.65 -23.13
CA ALA A 296 25.16 -15.30 -21.74
C ALA A 296 26.01 -14.13 -21.25
N GLU A 297 25.36 -13.11 -20.68
CA GLU A 297 26.07 -12.10 -19.88
C GLU A 297 26.16 -12.59 -18.43
N VAL A 298 27.38 -12.68 -17.89
CA VAL A 298 27.65 -13.10 -16.51
C VAL A 298 28.27 -11.95 -15.74
N SER A 299 27.60 -11.54 -14.66
CA SER A 299 28.01 -10.44 -13.76
C SER A 299 27.83 -10.79 -12.28
N GLY A 300 28.67 -10.20 -11.43
CA GLY A 300 28.53 -10.28 -9.97
C GLY A 300 27.72 -9.11 -9.43
N ARG A 301 26.72 -9.38 -8.59
CA ARG A 301 25.89 -8.39 -7.89
C ARG A 301 26.22 -8.41 -6.40
N VAL A 302 26.70 -7.29 -5.88
CA VAL A 302 26.70 -7.01 -4.43
C VAL A 302 25.27 -6.65 -4.01
N LYS A 303 24.84 -7.10 -2.83
CA LYS A 303 23.51 -6.77 -2.29
C LYS A 303 23.50 -5.37 -1.66
N HIS A 304 22.33 -4.72 -1.72
CA HIS A 304 22.12 -3.35 -1.23
C HIS A 304 22.30 -3.24 0.30
N LEU A 305 22.70 -2.06 0.78
CA LEU A 305 23.24 -1.89 2.14
C LEU A 305 22.19 -2.18 3.22
N TYR A 306 20.98 -1.64 3.06
CA TYR A 306 19.86 -1.90 3.95
C TYR A 306 19.35 -3.34 3.83
N SER A 307 19.35 -3.94 2.63
CA SER A 307 19.01 -5.35 2.44
C SER A 307 19.99 -6.30 3.16
N PHE A 308 21.28 -5.95 3.21
CA PHE A 308 22.28 -6.66 4.01
C PHE A 308 22.07 -6.45 5.51
N TYR A 309 21.87 -5.20 5.96
CA TYR A 309 21.56 -4.89 7.37
C TYR A 309 20.30 -5.62 7.89
N LYS A 310 19.21 -5.61 7.11
CA LYS A 310 17.94 -6.30 7.36
C LYS A 310 18.12 -7.82 7.47
N LYS A 311 19.17 -8.38 6.85
CA LYS A 311 19.52 -9.80 6.99
C LYS A 311 20.29 -10.09 8.27
N LEU A 312 21.32 -9.30 8.60
CA LEU A 312 22.04 -9.39 9.88
C LEU A 312 21.07 -9.28 11.07
N TYR A 313 20.16 -8.31 11.03
CA TYR A 313 19.14 -8.10 12.05
C TYR A 313 18.21 -9.31 12.24
N ARG A 314 17.82 -10.00 11.16
CA ARG A 314 17.04 -11.25 11.21
C ARG A 314 17.84 -12.45 11.74
N GLN A 315 19.18 -12.39 11.72
CA GLN A 315 20.06 -13.46 12.20
C GLN A 315 20.47 -13.29 13.68
N GLY A 316 20.64 -12.05 14.17
CA GLY A 316 21.09 -11.76 15.55
C GLY A 316 20.15 -10.96 16.45
N GLY A 317 19.06 -10.38 15.94
CA GLY A 317 18.03 -9.70 16.75
C GLY A 317 18.25 -8.19 16.98
N GLU A 318 17.67 -7.66 18.07
CA GLU A 318 17.84 -6.24 18.47
C GLU A 318 19.26 -5.95 18.95
N PHE A 319 20.15 -5.64 18.01
CA PHE A 319 21.46 -5.05 18.32
C PHE A 319 21.27 -3.65 18.92
N ARG A 320 21.72 -3.45 20.17
CA ARG A 320 21.59 -2.18 20.90
C ARG A 320 22.91 -1.42 20.97
N GLN A 321 24.03 -2.07 20.66
CA GLN A 321 25.37 -1.49 20.57
C GLN A 321 26.09 -1.97 19.31
N LEU A 322 27.05 -1.19 18.78
CA LEU A 322 27.84 -1.59 17.60
C LEU A 322 28.65 -2.89 17.82
N GLY A 323 29.00 -3.22 19.07
CA GLY A 323 29.69 -4.47 19.40
C GLY A 323 28.84 -5.72 19.17
N ASP A 324 27.50 -5.61 19.29
CA ASP A 324 26.59 -6.73 19.05
C ASP A 324 26.55 -7.10 17.55
N LEU A 325 26.65 -6.10 16.68
CA LEU A 325 26.74 -6.27 15.22
C LEU A 325 28.04 -6.96 14.77
N GLN A 326 29.13 -6.78 15.52
CA GLN A 326 30.41 -7.44 15.24
C GLN A 326 30.39 -8.92 15.64
N SER A 327 29.72 -9.28 16.74
CA SER A 327 29.65 -10.70 17.18
C SER A 327 28.69 -11.55 16.34
N ALA A 328 27.65 -10.96 15.76
CA ALA A 328 26.75 -11.64 14.82
C ALA A 328 27.38 -11.92 13.43
N LEU A 329 28.56 -11.36 13.15
CA LEU A 329 29.24 -11.43 11.85
C LEU A 329 30.08 -12.71 11.66
N ASP A 330 30.35 -13.44 12.75
CA ASP A 330 31.34 -14.52 12.83
C ASP A 330 30.93 -15.83 12.09
N ILE A 331 29.79 -15.80 11.36
CA ILE A 331 29.20 -16.97 10.67
C ILE A 331 28.66 -16.55 9.29
N SER A 332 29.17 -17.17 8.21
CA SER A 332 28.67 -17.06 6.81
C SER A 332 29.08 -15.81 5.98
N GLN A 333 30.38 -15.49 5.94
CA GLN A 333 30.94 -14.24 5.39
C GLN A 333 30.67 -13.93 3.89
N ILE A 334 30.63 -14.90 2.97
CA ILE A 334 30.53 -14.60 1.51
C ILE A 334 29.09 -14.69 0.97
N HIS A 335 28.41 -15.80 1.26
CA HIS A 335 27.14 -16.20 0.64
C HIS A 335 26.03 -15.16 0.84
N ASP A 336 26.16 -14.42 1.94
CA ASP A 336 25.17 -13.46 2.41
C ASP A 336 25.34 -12.09 1.76
N LEU A 337 26.52 -11.73 1.25
CA LEU A 337 26.82 -10.45 0.59
C LEU A 337 26.73 -10.49 -0.94
N ILE A 338 27.26 -11.54 -1.59
CA ILE A 338 27.43 -11.60 -3.05
C ILE A 338 26.43 -12.59 -3.68
N ALA A 339 25.90 -12.23 -4.85
CA ALA A 339 25.15 -13.13 -5.74
C ALA A 339 25.63 -12.95 -7.19
N PHE A 340 25.48 -13.97 -8.02
CA PHE A 340 25.85 -13.92 -9.44
C PHE A 340 24.60 -13.90 -10.31
N ARG A 341 24.68 -13.18 -11.43
CA ARG A 341 23.60 -13.00 -12.40
C ARG A 341 24.04 -13.57 -13.75
N ILE A 342 23.20 -14.39 -14.35
CA ILE A 342 23.35 -14.89 -15.72
C ILE A 342 22.14 -14.41 -16.52
N LEU A 343 22.40 -13.68 -17.59
CA LEU A 343 21.39 -13.15 -18.52
C LEU A 343 21.49 -13.89 -19.85
N VAL A 344 20.36 -14.35 -20.39
CA VAL A 344 20.28 -15.11 -21.64
C VAL A 344 19.20 -14.56 -22.57
N GLU A 345 19.20 -14.96 -23.84
CA GLU A 345 18.20 -14.51 -24.83
C GLU A 345 16.81 -15.14 -24.54
N SER A 346 16.70 -16.46 -24.35
CA SER A 346 15.40 -17.15 -24.24
C SER A 346 15.15 -17.91 -22.93
N THR A 347 13.88 -18.23 -22.67
CA THR A 347 13.46 -18.98 -21.47
C THR A 347 14.01 -20.42 -21.43
N PRO A 348 14.04 -21.21 -22.53
CA PRO A 348 14.76 -22.48 -22.57
C PRO A 348 16.23 -22.38 -22.14
N ASP A 349 16.94 -21.33 -22.57
CA ASP A 349 18.36 -21.12 -22.24
C ASP A 349 18.59 -20.97 -20.73
N CYS A 350 17.61 -20.47 -19.99
CA CYS A 350 17.69 -20.39 -18.52
C CYS A 350 17.84 -21.79 -17.89
N TYR A 351 17.11 -22.79 -18.39
CA TYR A 351 17.18 -24.16 -17.89
C TYR A 351 18.43 -24.91 -18.37
N ILE A 352 18.89 -24.63 -19.60
CA ILE A 352 20.18 -25.15 -20.10
C ILE A 352 21.32 -24.62 -19.24
N ALA A 353 21.36 -23.30 -19.01
CA ALA A 353 22.35 -22.66 -18.14
C ALA A 353 22.28 -23.21 -16.69
N LEU A 354 21.08 -23.46 -16.14
CA LEU A 354 20.92 -24.08 -14.83
C LEU A 354 21.54 -25.49 -14.76
N GLY A 355 21.28 -26.32 -15.77
CA GLY A 355 21.84 -27.68 -15.85
C GLY A 355 23.37 -27.69 -15.90
N HIS A 356 23.98 -26.80 -16.69
CA HIS A 356 25.44 -26.66 -16.75
C HIS A 356 26.05 -26.07 -15.47
N VAL A 357 25.37 -25.11 -14.82
CA VAL A 357 25.75 -24.63 -13.48
C VAL A 357 25.77 -25.77 -12.46
N HIS A 358 24.82 -26.71 -12.53
CA HIS A 358 24.81 -27.91 -11.66
C HIS A 358 25.80 -29.00 -12.07
N SER A 359 26.26 -29.00 -13.34
CA SER A 359 27.37 -29.84 -13.80
C SER A 359 28.73 -29.34 -13.33
N LEU A 360 28.92 -28.01 -13.22
CA LEU A 360 30.12 -27.40 -12.64
C LEU A 360 30.18 -27.57 -11.11
N TRP A 361 29.05 -27.32 -10.43
CA TRP A 361 29.00 -27.14 -8.98
C TRP A 361 27.77 -27.80 -8.35
N LYS A 362 28.01 -28.59 -7.30
CA LYS A 362 26.93 -29.34 -6.64
C LYS A 362 25.87 -28.37 -6.08
N PRO A 363 24.58 -28.50 -6.46
CA PRO A 363 23.52 -27.70 -5.85
C PRO A 363 23.27 -28.09 -4.39
N LYS A 364 22.87 -27.11 -3.58
CA LYS A 364 22.39 -27.34 -2.22
C LYS A 364 20.90 -27.70 -2.26
N GLU A 365 20.56 -28.83 -1.64
CA GLU A 365 19.19 -29.32 -1.53
C GLU A 365 18.27 -28.27 -0.87
N GLY A 366 17.01 -28.20 -1.35
CA GLY A 366 16.03 -27.19 -0.91
C GLY A 366 16.38 -25.73 -1.25
N ARG A 367 17.41 -25.47 -2.08
CA ARG A 367 17.84 -24.11 -2.47
C ARG A 367 17.77 -23.82 -3.97
N ILE A 368 17.07 -24.65 -4.74
CA ILE A 368 16.63 -24.33 -6.09
C ILE A 368 15.23 -23.71 -5.99
N LYS A 369 14.96 -22.61 -6.71
CA LYS A 369 13.64 -21.98 -6.79
C LYS A 369 13.36 -21.54 -8.22
N ASP A 370 12.22 -21.96 -8.75
CA ASP A 370 11.76 -21.63 -10.09
C ASP A 370 10.68 -20.55 -10.03
N PHE A 371 11.07 -19.30 -10.21
CA PHE A 371 10.14 -18.17 -10.41
C PHE A 371 9.84 -17.92 -11.90
N ILE A 372 10.25 -18.80 -12.82
CA ILE A 372 9.82 -18.75 -14.23
C ILE A 372 8.50 -19.51 -14.37
N ALA A 373 8.39 -20.69 -13.77
CA ALA A 373 7.14 -21.44 -13.65
C ALA A 373 6.18 -20.80 -12.63
N ASN A 374 6.70 -20.28 -11.52
CA ASN A 374 5.92 -19.66 -10.45
C ASN A 374 6.36 -18.20 -10.21
N SER A 375 6.09 -17.32 -11.18
CA SER A 375 6.34 -15.88 -11.07
C SER A 375 5.72 -15.28 -9.80
N LYS A 376 6.41 -14.29 -9.20
CA LYS A 376 5.85 -13.54 -8.06
C LYS A 376 4.77 -12.54 -8.54
N PRO A 377 3.81 -12.12 -7.69
CA PRO A 377 2.76 -11.16 -8.09
C PRO A 377 3.28 -9.83 -8.64
N ASN A 378 4.47 -9.39 -8.21
CA ASN A 378 5.14 -8.20 -8.74
C ASN A 378 5.83 -8.42 -10.11
N GLY A 379 5.54 -9.52 -10.81
CA GLY A 379 6.10 -9.89 -12.11
C GLY A 379 7.51 -10.50 -12.08
N TYR A 380 8.17 -10.52 -10.92
CA TYR A 380 9.54 -11.03 -10.80
C TYR A 380 9.63 -12.50 -11.22
N SER A 381 10.47 -12.77 -12.23
CA SER A 381 10.73 -14.10 -12.78
C SER A 381 12.23 -14.35 -12.95
N ALA A 382 12.72 -15.49 -12.44
CA ALA A 382 14.10 -15.96 -12.52
C ALA A 382 14.21 -17.40 -11.97
N LEU A 383 15.23 -18.15 -12.40
CA LEU A 383 15.68 -19.35 -11.69
C LEU A 383 16.72 -18.94 -10.64
N HIS A 384 16.53 -19.33 -9.39
CA HIS A 384 17.53 -19.15 -8.32
C HIS A 384 18.09 -20.52 -7.94
N THR A 385 19.41 -20.61 -7.77
CA THR A 385 20.05 -21.79 -7.19
C THR A 385 21.14 -21.37 -6.21
N THR A 386 21.34 -22.13 -5.14
CA THR A 386 22.56 -22.03 -4.31
C THR A 386 23.42 -23.26 -4.56
N VAL A 387 24.67 -23.07 -4.98
CA VAL A 387 25.63 -24.15 -5.30
C VAL A 387 26.88 -24.05 -4.43
N PHE A 388 27.57 -25.16 -4.19
CA PHE A 388 28.92 -25.17 -3.61
C PHE A 388 29.94 -24.89 -4.72
N CYS A 389 30.50 -23.69 -4.71
CA CYS A 389 31.36 -23.14 -5.75
C CYS A 389 32.85 -23.38 -5.44
N LEU A 390 33.74 -22.50 -5.92
CA LEU A 390 35.15 -22.50 -5.55
C LEU A 390 35.34 -22.39 -4.03
N ASP A 391 36.39 -23.02 -3.53
CA ASP A 391 36.85 -22.92 -2.14
C ASP A 391 35.75 -23.40 -1.13
N ASP A 392 34.91 -24.35 -1.56
CA ASP A 392 33.68 -24.89 -0.91
C ASP A 392 32.62 -23.84 -0.51
N GLN A 393 32.72 -22.63 -1.05
CA GLN A 393 31.84 -21.52 -0.71
C GLN A 393 30.48 -21.66 -1.38
N LEU A 394 29.40 -21.53 -0.60
CA LEU A 394 28.05 -21.42 -1.17
C LEU A 394 27.90 -20.11 -1.97
N VAL A 395 27.31 -20.21 -3.16
CA VAL A 395 27.08 -19.07 -4.04
C VAL A 395 25.63 -19.10 -4.54
N GLU A 396 24.94 -17.97 -4.41
CA GLU A 396 23.61 -17.76 -5.01
C GLU A 396 23.77 -17.30 -6.47
N ILE A 397 23.18 -18.05 -7.40
CA ILE A 397 23.19 -17.77 -8.84
C ILE A 397 21.74 -17.53 -9.30
N GLN A 398 21.52 -16.41 -9.97
CA GLN A 398 20.22 -15.98 -10.49
C GLN A 398 20.27 -15.97 -12.03
N ILE A 399 19.47 -16.81 -12.68
CA ILE A 399 19.42 -16.98 -14.14
C ILE A 399 18.08 -16.46 -14.65
N ARG A 400 18.09 -15.56 -15.64
CA ARG A 400 16.87 -15.00 -16.24
C ARG A 400 17.13 -14.46 -17.65
N THR A 401 16.09 -14.20 -18.44
CA THR A 401 16.26 -13.53 -19.74
C THR A 401 16.50 -12.04 -19.59
N PHE A 402 16.96 -11.36 -20.66
CA PHE A 402 17.03 -9.89 -20.69
C PHE A 402 15.66 -9.23 -20.44
N ALA A 403 14.57 -9.71 -21.05
CA ALA A 403 13.22 -9.19 -20.79
C ALA A 403 12.76 -9.42 -19.32
N MET A 404 13.12 -10.56 -18.72
CA MET A 404 12.89 -10.81 -17.29
C MET A 404 13.78 -9.93 -16.39
N HIS A 405 14.93 -9.45 -16.90
CA HIS A 405 15.77 -8.49 -16.19
C HIS A 405 15.12 -7.12 -16.15
N GLU A 406 14.70 -6.58 -17.29
CA GLU A 406 14.03 -5.27 -17.37
C GLU A 406 12.80 -5.23 -16.46
N MET A 407 11.95 -6.26 -16.56
CA MET A 407 10.76 -6.44 -15.73
C MET A 407 11.06 -6.50 -14.22
N ALA A 408 12.24 -6.96 -13.83
CA ALA A 408 12.63 -7.10 -12.43
C ALA A 408 13.41 -5.91 -11.84
N GLU A 409 13.81 -4.92 -12.65
CA GLU A 409 14.39 -3.65 -12.15
C GLU A 409 13.39 -2.49 -12.27
N TYR A 410 12.62 -2.45 -13.37
CA TYR A 410 11.66 -1.39 -13.71
C TYR A 410 10.20 -1.75 -13.39
N GLY A 411 9.90 -3.04 -13.17
CA GLY A 411 8.57 -3.48 -12.78
C GLY A 411 7.50 -3.15 -13.82
N VAL A 412 6.29 -2.84 -13.34
CA VAL A 412 5.13 -2.55 -14.21
C VAL A 412 5.31 -1.25 -15.02
N ALA A 413 6.29 -0.37 -14.70
CA ALA A 413 6.58 0.85 -15.47
C ALA A 413 6.73 0.57 -16.98
N MET A 414 7.50 -0.48 -17.32
CA MET A 414 7.74 -0.97 -18.67
C MET A 414 6.45 -1.32 -19.44
N HIS A 415 5.39 -1.77 -18.74
CA HIS A 415 4.12 -2.12 -19.39
C HIS A 415 3.26 -0.92 -19.80
N TRP A 416 3.53 0.29 -19.30
CA TRP A 416 2.81 1.49 -19.78
C TRP A 416 3.34 2.05 -21.10
N HIS A 417 4.56 1.67 -21.50
CA HIS A 417 5.10 1.92 -22.83
C HIS A 417 4.37 1.11 -23.92
N TYR A 418 4.16 -0.19 -23.68
CA TYR A 418 3.57 -1.13 -24.65
C TYR A 418 2.03 -1.04 -24.78
N LYS A 419 1.46 0.18 -24.77
CA LYS A 419 0.01 0.40 -24.62
C LYS A 419 -0.85 0.05 -25.84
N ASP A 420 -0.23 -0.32 -26.96
CA ASP A 420 -0.91 -0.62 -28.25
C ASP A 420 -1.20 -2.12 -28.51
N VAL A 421 -0.88 -3.04 -27.58
CA VAL A 421 -0.98 -4.50 -27.84
C VAL A 421 -2.04 -5.23 -27.00
N GLY A 422 -3.14 -4.53 -26.66
CA GLY A 422 -4.41 -5.12 -26.23
C GLY A 422 -4.31 -6.28 -25.22
N ASP A 423 -4.74 -7.48 -25.63
CA ASP A 423 -4.82 -8.64 -24.72
C ASP A 423 -3.46 -9.26 -24.34
N ARG A 424 -2.36 -8.81 -24.96
CA ARG A 424 -0.99 -9.27 -24.64
C ARG A 424 -0.35 -8.57 -23.43
N ALA A 425 -1.05 -7.64 -22.78
CA ALA A 425 -0.58 -7.08 -21.51
C ALA A 425 -0.28 -8.20 -20.49
N SER A 426 0.91 -8.16 -19.87
CA SER A 426 1.40 -9.19 -18.95
C SER A 426 0.42 -9.49 -17.81
N ALA A 427 0.48 -10.72 -17.30
CA ALA A 427 -0.26 -11.13 -16.10
C ALA A 427 -0.01 -10.15 -14.93
N SER A 428 1.24 -9.72 -14.70
CA SER A 428 1.60 -8.76 -13.65
C SER A 428 0.95 -7.38 -13.82
N ALA A 429 0.86 -6.87 -15.06
CA ALA A 429 0.17 -5.62 -15.35
C ALA A 429 -1.35 -5.75 -15.16
N LYS A 430 -1.94 -6.87 -15.61
CA LYS A 430 -3.36 -7.18 -15.41
C LYS A 430 -3.70 -7.37 -13.92
N GLU A 431 -2.80 -7.97 -13.13
CA GLU A 431 -2.91 -8.18 -11.69
C GLU A 431 -2.78 -6.86 -10.91
N LEU A 432 -1.78 -6.02 -11.21
CA LEU A 432 -1.67 -4.70 -10.59
C LEU A 432 -2.87 -3.79 -10.92
N LEU A 433 -3.34 -3.81 -12.18
CA LEU A 433 -4.57 -3.08 -12.56
C LEU A 433 -5.81 -3.64 -11.85
N SER A 434 -5.85 -4.94 -11.55
CA SER A 434 -6.88 -5.55 -10.71
C SER A 434 -6.78 -5.06 -9.26
N TRP A 435 -5.58 -5.02 -8.68
CA TRP A 435 -5.31 -4.54 -7.31
C TRP A 435 -5.66 -3.05 -7.14
N LEU A 436 -5.27 -2.18 -8.07
CA LEU A 436 -5.66 -0.75 -8.06
C LEU A 436 -7.19 -0.57 -8.16
N ARG A 437 -7.87 -1.39 -8.97
CA ARG A 437 -9.34 -1.40 -9.05
C ARG A 437 -9.96 -1.90 -7.74
N GLN A 438 -9.41 -2.95 -7.12
CA GLN A 438 -9.88 -3.46 -5.83
C GLN A 438 -9.74 -2.42 -4.71
N LEU A 439 -8.63 -1.66 -4.66
CA LEU A 439 -8.46 -0.52 -3.75
C LEU A 439 -9.53 0.56 -3.99
N ALA A 440 -9.80 0.90 -5.25
CA ALA A 440 -10.82 1.88 -5.63
C ALA A 440 -12.26 1.42 -5.31
N ASP A 441 -12.57 0.14 -5.54
CA ASP A 441 -13.88 -0.44 -5.21
C ASP A 441 -14.08 -0.55 -3.70
N TRP A 442 -13.07 -0.98 -2.96
CA TRP A 442 -13.11 -1.05 -1.51
C TRP A 442 -13.17 0.35 -0.85
N GLN A 443 -12.61 1.38 -1.48
CA GLN A 443 -12.86 2.78 -1.11
C GLN A 443 -14.35 3.17 -1.29
N ARG A 444 -15.02 2.74 -2.38
CA ARG A 444 -16.47 2.97 -2.58
C ARG A 444 -17.28 2.26 -1.50
N ASP A 445 -16.98 0.99 -1.24
CA ASP A 445 -17.64 0.17 -0.22
C ASP A 445 -17.51 0.81 1.18
N LEU A 446 -16.31 1.25 1.57
CA LEU A 446 -16.11 1.90 2.88
C LEU A 446 -16.72 3.30 2.98
N ARG A 447 -16.85 4.04 1.86
CA ARG A 447 -17.66 5.28 1.82
C ARG A 447 -19.16 5.00 2.03
N SER A 448 -19.68 3.85 1.59
CA SER A 448 -21.06 3.44 1.88
C SER A 448 -21.29 3.04 3.34
N ALA A 449 -20.25 2.58 4.03
CA ALA A 449 -20.35 1.97 5.35
C ALA A 449 -20.27 2.95 6.54
N ASN A 450 -19.90 4.22 6.32
CA ASN A 450 -19.50 5.18 7.36
C ASN A 450 -18.36 4.67 8.27
N ALA A 451 -17.42 3.91 7.72
CA ALA A 451 -16.23 3.44 8.42
C ALA A 451 -15.19 4.57 8.60
N SER A 452 -14.33 4.47 9.63
CA SER A 452 -13.35 5.52 9.92
C SER A 452 -12.12 5.47 8.98
N ASP A 453 -11.52 6.63 8.69
CA ASP A 453 -10.30 6.70 7.87
C ASP A 453 -9.09 5.99 8.50
N ALA A 454 -9.06 5.88 9.83
CA ALA A 454 -8.06 5.08 10.54
C ALA A 454 -8.21 3.58 10.27
N GLU A 455 -9.43 3.06 10.29
CA GLU A 455 -9.69 1.65 9.91
C GLU A 455 -9.43 1.39 8.43
N PHE A 456 -9.61 2.38 7.56
CA PHE A 456 -9.15 2.28 6.17
C PHE A 456 -7.63 2.11 6.14
N VAL A 457 -6.82 2.95 6.79
CA VAL A 457 -5.36 2.81 6.68
C VAL A 457 -4.72 1.72 7.52
N GLU A 458 -5.28 1.30 8.66
CA GLU A 458 -4.81 0.03 9.27
C GLU A 458 -5.08 -1.14 8.32
N ALA A 459 -6.28 -1.22 7.71
CA ALA A 459 -6.59 -2.26 6.72
C ALA A 459 -5.76 -2.20 5.42
N VAL A 460 -5.43 -1.00 4.93
CA VAL A 460 -4.44 -0.81 3.86
C VAL A 460 -3.06 -1.24 4.35
N LYS A 461 -2.69 -0.92 5.60
CA LYS A 461 -1.33 -1.13 6.07
C LYS A 461 -1.01 -2.61 6.19
N ASP A 462 -1.95 -3.37 6.75
CA ASP A 462 -1.86 -4.82 6.92
C ASP A 462 -1.81 -5.53 5.54
N ASP A 463 -2.62 -5.13 4.56
CA ASP A 463 -2.66 -5.78 3.23
C ASP A 463 -1.53 -5.30 2.27
N ILE A 464 -0.87 -4.15 2.54
CA ILE A 464 0.18 -3.55 1.69
C ILE A 464 1.61 -3.67 2.25
N PHE A 465 1.86 -3.56 3.56
CA PHE A 465 3.24 -3.41 4.08
C PHE A 465 3.73 -4.59 4.92
N GLU A 466 2.88 -5.54 5.28
CA GLU A 466 3.32 -6.79 5.89
C GLU A 466 3.87 -7.77 4.84
N GLU A 467 4.79 -8.65 5.27
CA GLU A 467 5.28 -9.75 4.44
C GLU A 467 4.12 -10.69 4.11
N GLN A 468 4.06 -11.18 2.86
CA GLN A 468 2.96 -12.05 2.40
C GLN A 468 3.38 -13.53 2.33
N ILE A 469 2.44 -14.40 2.68
CA ILE A 469 2.47 -15.84 2.39
C ILE A 469 1.72 -16.12 1.08
N PHE A 470 2.19 -17.12 0.34
CA PHE A 470 1.55 -17.60 -0.88
C PHE A 470 0.86 -18.93 -0.58
N VAL A 471 -0.46 -18.95 -0.72
CA VAL A 471 -1.31 -20.09 -0.38
C VAL A 471 -1.98 -20.59 -1.65
N PHE A 472 -1.89 -21.89 -1.89
CA PHE A 472 -2.41 -22.52 -3.10
C PHE A 472 -3.84 -23.01 -2.88
N THR A 473 -4.72 -22.77 -3.84
CA THR A 473 -5.99 -23.49 -3.92
C THR A 473 -5.77 -24.93 -4.44
N PRO A 474 -6.71 -25.87 -4.23
CA PRO A 474 -6.61 -27.23 -4.78
C PRO A 474 -6.69 -27.31 -6.31
N LYS A 475 -6.90 -26.15 -6.98
CA LYS A 475 -6.90 -25.99 -8.44
C LYS A 475 -5.59 -25.45 -9.00
N GLY A 476 -4.60 -25.15 -8.14
CA GLY A 476 -3.35 -24.53 -8.53
C GLY A 476 -3.38 -22.99 -8.65
N GLU A 477 -4.54 -22.33 -8.44
CA GLU A 477 -4.53 -20.87 -8.30
C GLU A 477 -3.80 -20.48 -7.01
N VAL A 478 -2.78 -19.63 -7.10
CA VAL A 478 -2.14 -18.96 -5.96
C VAL A 478 -3.06 -17.83 -5.46
N LYS A 479 -3.06 -17.57 -4.15
CA LYS A 479 -3.54 -16.33 -3.53
C LYS A 479 -2.48 -15.78 -2.57
N ASP A 480 -2.43 -14.46 -2.49
CA ASP A 480 -1.62 -13.71 -1.53
C ASP A 480 -2.42 -13.45 -0.24
N LEU A 481 -1.74 -13.51 0.90
CA LEU A 481 -2.27 -13.13 2.22
C LEU A 481 -1.12 -12.57 3.09
N PRO A 482 -1.38 -11.65 4.04
CA PRO A 482 -0.39 -11.28 5.06
C PRO A 482 0.07 -12.49 5.90
N VAL A 483 1.33 -12.47 6.37
CA VAL A 483 1.88 -13.46 7.32
C VAL A 483 0.99 -13.58 8.56
N GLY A 484 0.79 -14.81 9.04
CA GLY A 484 -0.10 -15.10 10.17
C GLY A 484 -1.59 -15.18 9.82
N SER A 485 -1.98 -14.93 8.56
CA SER A 485 -3.37 -15.07 8.11
C SER A 485 -3.92 -16.49 8.31
N THR A 486 -5.22 -16.58 8.56
CA THR A 486 -5.93 -17.84 8.86
C THR A 486 -6.64 -18.43 7.64
N PRO A 487 -7.09 -19.70 7.70
CA PRO A 487 -8.03 -20.25 6.71
C PRO A 487 -9.31 -19.43 6.54
N LEU A 488 -9.74 -18.70 7.58
CA LEU A 488 -10.90 -17.82 7.49
C LEU A 488 -10.61 -16.58 6.63
N ASP A 489 -9.41 -16.01 6.74
CA ASP A 489 -8.93 -14.93 5.87
C ASP A 489 -8.83 -15.41 4.41
N PHE A 490 -8.26 -16.59 4.17
CA PHE A 490 -8.21 -17.23 2.83
C PHE A 490 -9.62 -17.45 2.23
N ALA A 491 -10.56 -17.97 3.02
CA ALA A 491 -11.95 -18.16 2.59
C ALA A 491 -12.62 -16.84 2.18
N TYR A 492 -12.36 -15.75 2.92
CA TYR A 492 -12.86 -14.41 2.60
C TYR A 492 -12.11 -13.70 1.47
N ARG A 493 -10.85 -14.08 1.18
CA ARG A 493 -10.07 -13.65 -0.01
C ARG A 493 -10.59 -14.33 -1.28
N ILE A 494 -10.97 -15.62 -1.21
CA ILE A 494 -11.60 -16.35 -2.33
C ILE A 494 -12.96 -15.74 -2.69
N HIS A 495 -13.92 -15.74 -1.75
CA HIS A 495 -15.25 -15.18 -2.00
C HIS A 495 -16.03 -15.00 -0.69
N SER A 496 -16.78 -13.91 -0.53
CA SER A 496 -17.50 -13.63 0.73
C SER A 496 -18.43 -14.78 1.15
N LYS A 497 -19.25 -15.33 0.25
CA LYS A 497 -20.12 -16.50 0.53
C LYS A 497 -19.39 -17.81 0.90
N VAL A 498 -18.07 -17.89 0.65
CA VAL A 498 -17.22 -19.03 1.06
C VAL A 498 -16.70 -18.78 2.48
N GLY A 499 -16.22 -17.56 2.76
CA GLY A 499 -15.92 -17.10 4.12
C GLY A 499 -17.12 -17.24 5.07
N ASP A 500 -18.29 -16.70 4.69
CA ASP A 500 -19.54 -16.75 5.46
C ASP A 500 -20.01 -18.17 5.81
N ARG A 501 -19.50 -19.20 5.10
CA ARG A 501 -19.86 -20.62 5.27
C ARG A 501 -18.68 -21.49 5.67
N CYS A 502 -17.55 -20.91 6.04
CA CYS A 502 -16.35 -21.63 6.42
C CYS A 502 -16.59 -22.43 7.72
N ALA A 503 -16.45 -23.76 7.66
CA ALA A 503 -16.58 -24.65 8.82
C ALA A 503 -15.22 -25.13 9.34
N GLY A 504 -14.17 -25.00 8.53
CA GLY A 504 -12.81 -25.46 8.79
C GLY A 504 -12.03 -25.55 7.49
N ALA A 505 -10.78 -26.01 7.54
CA ALA A 505 -9.98 -26.18 6.35
C ALA A 505 -9.18 -27.49 6.36
N ARG A 506 -8.79 -27.91 5.16
CA ARG A 506 -7.92 -29.04 4.88
C ARG A 506 -6.63 -28.49 4.28
N VAL A 507 -5.55 -28.57 5.05
CA VAL A 507 -4.20 -28.25 4.56
C VAL A 507 -3.61 -29.53 3.98
N ILE A 508 -3.10 -29.45 2.75
CA ILE A 508 -2.30 -30.51 2.13
C ILE A 508 -0.84 -30.06 2.15
N THR A 509 0.01 -30.88 2.76
CA THR A 509 1.44 -30.62 2.94
C THR A 509 2.24 -31.89 2.66
N GLU A 510 3.40 -31.72 2.02
CA GLU A 510 4.50 -32.68 2.04
C GLU A 510 5.03 -32.80 3.48
N ILE A 511 5.41 -34.00 3.90
CA ILE A 511 5.95 -34.25 5.24
C ILE A 511 7.43 -34.60 5.13
N THR A 512 8.30 -33.62 5.39
CA THR A 512 9.76 -33.80 5.50
C THR A 512 10.17 -34.41 6.86
N ASN A 513 9.45 -35.43 7.33
CA ASN A 513 9.89 -36.24 8.46
C ASN A 513 11.03 -37.13 7.97
N GLY A 514 12.26 -36.83 8.39
CA GLY A 514 13.50 -37.39 7.84
C GLY A 514 13.78 -38.87 8.15
N ASN A 515 12.94 -39.78 7.66
CA ASN A 515 13.26 -41.19 7.43
C ASN A 515 12.44 -41.68 6.22
N SER A 516 13.13 -42.33 5.28
CA SER A 516 12.70 -42.69 3.93
C SER A 516 11.29 -43.31 3.79
N GLU A 517 10.36 -42.64 3.07
CA GLU A 517 9.45 -43.26 2.06
C GLU A 517 8.54 -42.23 1.32
N GLY A 518 9.11 -41.46 0.39
CA GLY A 518 8.41 -40.78 -0.71
C GLY A 518 7.50 -39.58 -0.40
N ASP A 519 7.17 -38.81 -1.45
CA ASP A 519 6.28 -37.63 -1.37
C ASP A 519 4.81 -38.04 -1.19
N ARG A 520 4.44 -38.39 0.03
CA ARG A 520 3.05 -38.53 0.45
C ARG A 520 2.50 -37.18 0.88
N LEU A 521 1.74 -36.55 -0.03
CA LEU A 521 0.85 -35.43 0.27
C LEU A 521 -0.17 -35.84 1.33
N VAL A 522 0.04 -35.42 2.59
CA VAL A 522 -0.90 -35.70 3.68
C VAL A 522 -1.88 -34.54 3.82
N THR A 523 -3.17 -34.84 3.71
CA THR A 523 -4.22 -33.87 4.03
C THR A 523 -4.54 -33.91 5.52
N ARG A 524 -4.32 -32.80 6.21
CA ARG A 524 -4.69 -32.60 7.62
C ARG A 524 -5.86 -31.61 7.73
N MET A 525 -6.84 -31.92 8.58
CA MET A 525 -7.81 -30.93 9.03
C MET A 525 -7.10 -29.91 9.93
N VAL A 526 -7.35 -28.62 9.72
CA VAL A 526 -6.88 -27.55 10.59
C VAL A 526 -8.05 -26.71 11.11
N PRO A 527 -7.97 -26.18 12.36
CA PRO A 527 -8.97 -25.28 12.90
C PRO A 527 -8.91 -23.89 12.24
N LEU A 528 -9.93 -23.06 12.49
CA LEU A 528 -10.07 -21.72 11.87
C LEU A 528 -9.07 -20.68 12.37
N ASP A 529 -8.37 -20.95 13.46
CA ASP A 529 -7.34 -20.11 14.08
C ASP A 529 -5.89 -20.53 13.72
N TYR A 530 -5.71 -21.59 12.93
CA TYR A 530 -4.40 -21.99 12.44
C TYR A 530 -3.77 -20.91 11.55
N GLU A 531 -2.51 -20.58 11.81
CA GLU A 531 -1.76 -19.61 11.00
C GLU A 531 -1.16 -20.30 9.77
N LEU A 532 -1.60 -19.89 8.57
CA LEU A 532 -1.19 -20.49 7.30
C LEU A 532 0.27 -20.21 6.98
N LYS A 533 0.91 -21.14 6.26
CA LYS A 533 2.30 -21.03 5.82
C LYS A 533 2.40 -20.92 4.31
N SER A 534 3.41 -20.17 3.85
CA SER A 534 3.72 -20.05 2.43
C SER A 534 4.09 -21.40 1.84
N GLY A 535 3.45 -21.79 0.73
CA GLY A 535 3.57 -23.12 0.11
C GLY A 535 2.48 -24.12 0.49
N GLU A 536 1.63 -23.85 1.48
CA GLU A 536 0.53 -24.77 1.82
C GLU A 536 -0.59 -24.73 0.77
N ILE A 537 -1.12 -25.92 0.40
CA ILE A 537 -2.35 -26.04 -0.39
C ILE A 537 -3.54 -26.12 0.57
N VAL A 538 -4.53 -25.25 0.42
CA VAL A 538 -5.66 -25.11 1.36
C VAL A 538 -6.99 -25.34 0.65
N ASP A 539 -7.71 -26.38 1.06
CA ASP A 539 -9.09 -26.66 0.69
C ASP A 539 -10.04 -26.18 1.80
N ILE A 540 -10.99 -25.29 1.48
CA ILE A 540 -11.92 -24.70 2.45
C ILE A 540 -13.19 -25.55 2.55
N VAL A 541 -13.42 -26.14 3.71
CA VAL A 541 -14.60 -26.95 4.00
C VAL A 541 -15.76 -26.01 4.33
N THR A 542 -16.74 -25.93 3.43
CA THR A 542 -17.94 -25.10 3.64
C THR A 542 -19.14 -25.92 4.14
N SER A 543 -19.95 -25.31 5.01
CA SER A 543 -21.20 -25.88 5.52
C SER A 543 -22.39 -24.95 5.29
N ARG A 544 -23.61 -25.50 5.27
CA ARG A 544 -24.85 -24.71 5.28
C ARG A 544 -25.24 -24.22 6.68
N THR A 545 -24.69 -24.81 7.74
CA THR A 545 -24.93 -24.42 9.14
C THR A 545 -23.88 -23.44 9.68
N ALA A 546 -22.70 -23.38 9.06
CA ALA A 546 -21.68 -22.41 9.40
C ALA A 546 -22.15 -21.00 9.00
N HIS A 547 -21.95 -20.06 9.92
CA HIS A 547 -22.24 -18.64 9.79
C HIS A 547 -21.26 -17.86 10.68
N PRO A 548 -20.92 -16.60 10.35
CA PRO A 548 -19.98 -15.82 11.16
C PRO A 548 -20.47 -15.58 12.59
N THR A 549 -19.63 -15.91 13.57
CA THR A 549 -19.85 -15.59 14.99
C THR A 549 -18.99 -14.41 15.42
N ARG A 550 -19.17 -13.92 16.64
CA ARG A 550 -18.35 -12.83 17.19
C ARG A 550 -16.89 -13.25 17.40
N ASP A 551 -16.64 -14.53 17.67
CA ASP A 551 -15.29 -15.09 17.87
C ASP A 551 -14.45 -15.09 16.60
N TRP A 552 -15.09 -15.13 15.43
CA TRP A 552 -14.42 -15.01 14.13
C TRP A 552 -13.69 -13.67 13.96
N LEU A 553 -14.05 -12.63 14.72
CA LEU A 553 -13.32 -11.35 14.76
C LEU A 553 -11.99 -11.41 15.54
N ASN A 554 -11.76 -12.49 16.30
CA ASN A 554 -10.50 -12.79 16.98
C ASN A 554 -9.60 -13.70 16.12
N PHE A 555 -10.20 -14.61 15.34
CA PHE A 555 -9.48 -15.50 14.44
C PHE A 555 -9.01 -14.77 13.17
N ALA A 556 -9.92 -14.13 12.44
CA ALA A 556 -9.59 -13.40 11.22
C ALA A 556 -8.58 -12.28 11.52
N ARG A 557 -7.39 -12.36 10.91
CA ARG A 557 -6.34 -11.34 11.03
C ARG A 557 -6.61 -10.18 10.09
N THR A 558 -6.93 -10.47 8.83
CA THR A 558 -7.06 -9.45 7.78
C THR A 558 -8.25 -8.54 8.06
N ALA A 559 -8.01 -7.23 8.03
CA ALA A 559 -9.08 -6.26 8.24
C ALA A 559 -10.17 -6.36 7.16
N ALA A 560 -9.85 -6.86 5.96
CA ALA A 560 -10.82 -7.19 4.92
C ALA A 560 -11.83 -8.28 5.36
N ALA A 561 -11.35 -9.42 5.89
CA ALA A 561 -12.23 -10.45 6.45
C ALA A 561 -13.00 -9.93 7.67
N ARG A 562 -12.33 -9.25 8.60
CA ARG A 562 -12.97 -8.67 9.80
C ARG A 562 -14.07 -7.66 9.43
N SER A 563 -13.88 -6.86 8.38
CA SER A 563 -14.91 -5.93 7.88
C SER A 563 -16.12 -6.67 7.28
N LYS A 564 -15.89 -7.73 6.48
CA LYS A 564 -16.96 -8.60 5.96
C LYS A 564 -17.74 -9.28 7.08
N ILE A 565 -17.06 -9.82 8.09
CA ILE A 565 -17.67 -10.44 9.28
C ILE A 565 -18.48 -9.41 10.08
N ARG A 566 -17.94 -8.21 10.36
CA ARG A 566 -18.68 -7.12 11.02
C ARG A 566 -19.92 -6.71 10.22
N ARG A 567 -19.84 -6.65 8.88
CA ARG A 567 -20.99 -6.35 8.01
C ARG A 567 -22.05 -7.45 8.08
N TYR A 568 -21.65 -8.73 8.02
CA TYR A 568 -22.56 -9.85 8.18
C TYR A 568 -23.25 -9.80 9.54
N LEU A 569 -22.49 -9.71 10.64
CA LEU A 569 -23.03 -9.61 12.00
C LEU A 569 -23.98 -8.42 12.13
N LYS A 570 -23.62 -7.24 11.64
CA LYS A 570 -24.48 -6.03 11.72
C LYS A 570 -25.82 -6.18 10.98
N THR A 571 -25.88 -6.95 9.90
CA THR A 571 -27.15 -7.27 9.22
C THR A 571 -27.88 -8.41 9.95
N HIS A 572 -27.21 -9.52 10.24
CA HIS A 572 -27.87 -10.72 10.76
C HIS A 572 -28.30 -10.58 12.23
N GLU A 573 -27.48 -9.93 13.09
CA GLU A 573 -27.89 -9.54 14.44
C GLU A 573 -29.03 -8.50 14.38
N ARG A 574 -29.08 -7.60 13.39
CA ARG A 574 -30.21 -6.68 13.20
C ARG A 574 -31.50 -7.44 12.87
N ASP A 575 -31.48 -8.35 11.91
CA ASP A 575 -32.66 -9.11 11.49
C ASP A 575 -33.21 -9.96 12.65
N ILE A 576 -32.31 -10.65 13.38
CA ILE A 576 -32.64 -11.42 14.59
C ILE A 576 -33.19 -10.51 15.69
N ASN A 577 -32.57 -9.34 15.93
CA ASN A 577 -33.04 -8.40 16.94
C ASN A 577 -34.38 -7.73 16.56
N ILE A 578 -34.67 -7.52 15.27
CA ILE A 578 -36.00 -7.06 14.82
C ILE A 578 -37.05 -8.11 15.14
N GLN A 579 -36.79 -9.40 14.85
CA GLN A 579 -37.72 -10.49 15.17
C GLN A 579 -37.95 -10.63 16.69
N ILE A 580 -36.86 -10.71 17.47
CA ILE A 580 -36.93 -10.79 18.94
C ILE A 580 -37.61 -9.53 19.52
N GLY A 581 -37.32 -8.35 18.97
CA GLY A 581 -37.94 -7.09 19.36
C GLY A 581 -39.44 -7.05 19.09
N ARG A 582 -39.88 -7.57 17.92
CA ARG A 582 -41.29 -7.72 17.56
C ARG A 582 -42.02 -8.67 18.50
N GLU A 583 -41.44 -9.81 18.83
CA GLU A 583 -42.01 -10.78 19.79
C GLU A 583 -42.08 -10.23 21.23
N ARG A 584 -41.06 -9.48 21.66
CA ARG A 584 -41.04 -8.79 22.96
C ARG A 584 -42.13 -7.71 23.03
N LEU A 585 -42.25 -6.87 22.00
CA LEU A 585 -43.24 -5.81 21.90
C LEU A 585 -44.67 -6.37 21.83
N ASP A 586 -44.89 -7.42 21.04
CA ASP A 586 -46.18 -8.11 20.92
C ASP A 586 -46.67 -8.68 22.27
N ARG A 587 -45.76 -9.30 23.02
CA ARG A 587 -46.03 -9.85 24.37
C ARG A 587 -46.43 -8.76 25.36
N GLU A 588 -45.74 -7.61 25.38
CA GLU A 588 -46.07 -6.46 26.23
C GLU A 588 -47.37 -5.77 25.81
N LEU A 589 -47.65 -5.63 24.50
CA LEU A 589 -48.91 -5.07 24.00
C LEU A 589 -50.11 -5.96 24.36
N LYS A 590 -49.98 -7.28 24.21
CA LYS A 590 -51.01 -8.25 24.64
C LYS A 590 -51.20 -8.22 26.16
N ALA A 591 -50.13 -8.12 26.94
CA ALA A 591 -50.21 -7.95 28.40
C ALA A 591 -50.85 -6.62 28.85
N MET A 592 -50.80 -5.57 28.00
CA MET A 592 -51.51 -4.30 28.21
C MET A 592 -52.96 -4.30 27.67
N GLY A 593 -53.47 -5.43 27.17
CA GLY A 593 -54.85 -5.61 26.73
C GLY A 593 -55.10 -5.34 25.24
N VAL A 594 -54.06 -5.17 24.43
CA VAL A 594 -54.19 -4.99 22.97
C VAL A 594 -54.30 -6.35 22.30
N ALA A 595 -55.52 -6.80 22.00
CA ALA A 595 -55.80 -8.18 21.57
C ALA A 595 -55.05 -8.65 20.30
N ARG A 596 -54.79 -7.75 19.35
CA ARG A 596 -53.99 -8.04 18.13
C ARG A 596 -52.48 -7.76 18.29
N GLY A 597 -52.02 -7.34 19.47
CA GLY A 597 -50.61 -7.06 19.74
C GLY A 597 -50.00 -6.04 18.78
N VAL A 598 -48.90 -6.40 18.10
CA VAL A 598 -48.24 -5.52 17.10
C VAL A 598 -49.16 -5.22 15.91
N GLU A 599 -50.02 -6.16 15.50
CA GLU A 599 -50.95 -6.00 14.36
C GLU A 599 -52.15 -5.09 14.66
N ALA A 600 -52.15 -4.43 15.82
CA ALA A 600 -53.10 -3.37 16.19
C ALA A 600 -52.51 -1.96 16.03
N LEU A 601 -51.22 -1.82 15.72
CA LEU A 601 -50.58 -0.53 15.52
C LEU A 601 -51.02 0.07 14.18
N THR A 602 -51.35 1.36 14.19
CA THR A 602 -51.51 2.16 12.96
C THR A 602 -50.17 2.77 12.58
N GLU A 603 -50.02 3.13 11.31
CA GLU A 603 -48.82 3.78 10.76
C GLU A 603 -48.46 5.08 11.51
N ASP A 604 -49.47 5.84 11.97
CA ASP A 604 -49.29 6.99 12.87
C ASP A 604 -48.66 6.62 14.22
N ALA A 605 -49.02 5.46 14.79
CA ALA A 605 -48.51 5.00 16.07
C ALA A 605 -47.07 4.52 15.97
N GLU A 606 -46.70 3.86 14.88
CA GLU A 606 -45.32 3.46 14.58
C GLU A 606 -44.41 4.68 14.38
N ASN A 607 -44.88 5.68 13.61
CA ASN A 607 -44.19 6.96 13.41
C ASN A 607 -44.09 7.81 14.69
N TRP A 608 -45.09 7.76 15.57
CA TRP A 608 -45.00 8.39 16.89
C TRP A 608 -43.97 7.69 17.79
N LEU A 609 -43.93 6.35 17.78
CA LEU A 609 -42.98 5.57 18.57
C LEU A 609 -41.53 5.76 18.11
N SER A 610 -41.25 5.76 16.81
CA SER A 610 -39.90 6.02 16.28
C SER A 610 -39.41 7.42 16.68
N THR A 611 -40.27 8.43 16.56
CA THR A 611 -39.99 9.82 16.93
C THR A 611 -39.70 9.99 18.43
N GLU A 612 -40.54 9.44 19.31
CA GLU A 612 -40.41 9.54 20.78
C GLU A 612 -39.13 8.85 21.30
N TYR A 613 -38.66 7.79 20.63
CA TYR A 613 -37.43 7.06 20.97
C TYR A 613 -36.19 7.44 20.13
N ARG A 614 -36.31 8.41 19.21
CA ARG A 614 -35.23 8.87 18.30
C ARG A 614 -34.70 7.81 17.32
N GLY A 615 -35.51 6.80 16.97
CA GLY A 615 -35.22 5.89 15.86
C GLY A 615 -35.44 6.57 14.50
N LYS A 616 -34.76 6.11 13.44
CA LYS A 616 -34.99 6.62 12.07
C LYS A 616 -36.10 5.85 11.35
N SER A 617 -36.27 4.58 11.71
CA SER A 617 -37.36 3.70 11.28
C SER A 617 -37.98 2.98 12.49
N PHE A 618 -39.21 2.48 12.35
CA PHE A 618 -39.81 1.55 13.32
C PHE A 618 -38.99 0.25 13.45
N GLU A 619 -38.33 -0.20 12.37
CA GLU A 619 -37.37 -1.31 12.43
C GLU A 619 -36.18 -1.05 13.35
N ASP A 620 -35.65 0.17 13.38
CA ASP A 620 -34.53 0.53 14.27
C ASP A 620 -34.97 0.44 15.74
N LEU A 621 -36.23 0.81 16.02
CA LEU A 621 -36.82 0.68 17.35
C LEU A 621 -37.00 -0.79 17.74
N LEU A 622 -37.46 -1.65 16.82
CA LEU A 622 -37.55 -3.10 17.05
C LEU A 622 -36.16 -3.71 17.30
N ALA A 623 -35.15 -3.35 16.51
CA ALA A 623 -33.77 -3.79 16.72
C ALA A 623 -33.23 -3.39 18.11
N ALA A 624 -33.49 -2.15 18.56
CA ALA A 624 -33.07 -1.66 19.87
C ALA A 624 -33.84 -2.30 21.06
N ILE A 625 -35.07 -2.80 20.83
CA ILE A 625 -35.83 -3.59 21.80
C ILE A 625 -35.32 -5.05 21.85
N GLY A 626 -34.90 -5.60 20.71
CA GLY A 626 -34.27 -6.92 20.63
C GLY A 626 -32.91 -6.97 21.33
N GLY A 627 -32.03 -6.01 21.03
CA GLY A 627 -30.68 -5.87 21.59
C GLY A 627 -30.61 -5.36 23.04
N ASP A 628 -31.73 -5.32 23.76
CA ASP A 628 -31.86 -4.88 25.17
C ASP A 628 -31.44 -3.42 25.48
N GLU A 629 -31.16 -2.60 24.47
CA GLU A 629 -30.89 -1.15 24.63
C GLU A 629 -32.11 -0.41 25.22
N ILE A 630 -33.33 -0.82 24.83
CA ILE A 630 -34.60 -0.22 25.29
C ILE A 630 -35.38 -1.24 26.14
N ARG A 631 -35.12 -1.24 27.45
CA ARG A 631 -35.88 -2.03 28.42
C ARG A 631 -37.29 -1.44 28.66
N LEU A 632 -38.30 -2.07 28.04
CA LEU A 632 -39.71 -1.65 28.09
C LEU A 632 -40.28 -1.47 29.52
N ALA A 633 -39.95 -2.40 30.44
CA ALA A 633 -40.57 -2.51 31.75
C ALA A 633 -40.34 -1.30 32.71
N SER A 634 -39.23 -0.56 32.57
CA SER A 634 -38.88 0.54 33.49
C SER A 634 -39.59 1.85 33.12
N ASN A 635 -39.68 2.17 31.82
CA ASN A 635 -40.17 3.48 31.36
C ASN A 635 -41.69 3.65 31.47
N ALA A 636 -42.49 2.58 31.32
CA ALA A 636 -43.94 2.64 31.50
C ALA A 636 -44.34 3.07 32.92
N ARG A 637 -43.73 2.47 33.95
CA ARG A 637 -43.94 2.84 35.36
C ARG A 637 -43.42 4.25 35.67
N ALA A 638 -42.28 4.65 35.10
CA ALA A 638 -41.72 6.00 35.26
C ALA A 638 -42.63 7.10 34.66
N LYS A 639 -43.08 6.95 33.40
CA LYS A 639 -43.98 7.91 32.75
C LYS A 639 -45.36 7.98 33.44
N ARG A 640 -45.89 6.86 33.95
CA ARG A 640 -47.14 6.85 34.76
C ARG A 640 -47.01 7.61 36.08
N ARG A 641 -45.82 7.64 36.71
CA ARG A 641 -45.51 8.52 37.86
C ARG A 641 -45.38 10.00 37.45
N LYS A 642 -44.69 10.31 36.33
CA LYS A 642 -44.50 11.70 35.86
C LYS A 642 -45.82 12.37 35.44
N ARG A 643 -46.70 11.68 34.70
CA ARG A 643 -48.03 12.22 34.30
C ARG A 643 -48.90 12.61 35.50
N LYS A 644 -48.79 11.93 36.65
CA LYS A 644 -49.52 12.27 37.88
C LYS A 644 -48.99 13.51 38.64
N LYS A 645 -47.83 14.05 38.28
CA LYS A 645 -47.25 15.27 38.90
C LYS A 645 -47.42 16.53 38.05
N ASN A 646 -47.56 16.39 36.73
CA ASN A 646 -47.65 17.53 35.81
C ASN A 646 -49.09 17.90 35.37
N SER A 647 -50.12 17.18 35.84
CA SER A 647 -51.53 17.42 35.44
C SER A 647 -52.31 18.34 36.37
N CYS A 648 -51.62 19.25 37.10
CA CYS A 648 -52.28 20.19 38.02
C CYS A 648 -52.66 21.53 37.35
N LEU A 649 -52.15 21.80 36.14
CA LEU A 649 -52.46 22.99 35.35
C LEU A 649 -52.72 22.59 33.89
N SER A 650 -53.80 23.13 33.32
CA SER A 650 -54.35 22.86 31.98
C SER A 650 -54.74 21.39 31.67
N LEU A 651 -56.06 21.12 31.63
CA LEU A 651 -56.78 20.20 30.70
C LEU A 651 -58.22 19.86 31.18
N GLN A 652 -58.98 20.84 31.67
CA GLN A 652 -60.42 20.65 31.94
C GLN A 652 -61.29 20.60 30.66
N SER A 653 -60.74 20.91 29.48
CA SER A 653 -61.50 21.18 28.25
C SER A 653 -61.42 20.13 27.14
N ARG A 654 -60.65 19.04 27.28
CA ARG A 654 -60.50 17.98 26.23
C ARG A 654 -60.83 16.54 26.70
N ASN A 655 -61.43 16.40 27.89
CA ASN A 655 -61.80 15.08 28.45
C ASN A 655 -63.22 14.61 28.08
N ARG A 656 -63.88 15.27 27.11
CA ARG A 656 -65.27 14.96 26.70
C ARG A 656 -65.33 14.07 25.47
N ASP A 657 -64.50 14.33 24.46
CA ASP A 657 -64.69 13.80 23.11
C ASP A 657 -64.23 12.34 22.97
N LEU A 658 -63.12 11.98 23.63
CA LEU A 658 -62.63 10.59 23.70
C LEU A 658 -63.52 9.64 24.52
N ARG A 659 -64.62 10.12 25.11
CA ARG A 659 -65.67 9.27 25.73
C ARG A 659 -66.89 9.05 24.82
N LEU A 660 -66.98 9.74 23.68
CA LEU A 660 -68.08 9.58 22.72
C LEU A 660 -67.72 8.53 21.64
N ALA A 661 -66.49 8.53 21.15
CA ALA A 661 -66.02 7.60 20.10
C ALA A 661 -66.04 6.10 20.49
N TYR A 662 -66.27 5.76 21.77
CA TYR A 662 -66.34 4.37 22.27
C TYR A 662 -67.76 3.96 22.70
N ARG A 663 -68.80 4.67 22.21
CA ARG A 663 -70.21 4.42 22.58
C ARG A 663 -71.19 4.26 21.42
N SER A 664 -70.70 4.24 20.19
CA SER A 664 -71.50 4.04 18.96
C SER A 664 -70.86 2.96 18.10
N GLY A 665 -71.35 1.72 18.17
CA GLY A 665 -70.78 0.58 17.44
C GLY A 665 -71.48 -0.78 17.57
N VAL A 666 -72.63 -0.84 18.28
CA VAL A 666 -73.53 -1.98 18.49
C VAL A 666 -74.89 -1.36 18.87
N SER A 667 -76.06 -1.66 18.31
CA SER A 667 -76.50 -2.37 17.08
C SER A 667 -77.94 -1.84 16.77
N ALA A 668 -78.80 -2.30 15.85
CA ALA A 668 -78.86 -3.45 14.93
C ALA A 668 -79.83 -3.17 13.75
N ASP A 669 -80.15 -4.21 12.98
CA ASP A 669 -81.42 -4.45 12.26
C ASP A 669 -82.00 -3.40 11.30
N CYS A 670 -81.53 -3.43 10.04
CA CYS A 670 -82.34 -3.50 8.80
C CYS A 670 -81.43 -3.68 7.58
#